data_AF-A0A7Z1AYK9-F1
#
_entry.id   AF-A0A7Z1AYK9-F1
#
_cell.length_a   1.000
_cell.length_b   1.000
_cell.length_c   1.000
_cell.angle_alpha   90.00
_cell.angle_beta   90.00
_cell.angle_gamma   90.00
#
_symmetry.space_group_name_H-M   'P 1'
#
loop_
_entity.id
_entity.type
_entity.pdbx_description
1 polymer ?
#
loop_
_entity_poly.entity_id
_entity_poly.type
_entity_poly.pdbx_seq_one_letter_code
_entity_poly.pdbx_strand_id
1 'polypeptide(L)'
;MLTITPATATADTPDTACADQVRETSGFTPVLGLDLPSESDWLNQPVPYDFDRTAEVAGGFDRVGYCLELDGPEGPKWVWTSMEAFTDDATRLGLPTMSGQIVRQRVDDLDVRTNVPGVNVGGGQTGYLEMWPNQYSAGASTQVANASSQVYDADDNITGNTQGYGSFQVHQIGATRPSELHPKTVLAVNTFTSADDAALSVGIGTNTAGEPDWTFANNANSFTQRRLTVYARPAPATVTEGPRDRQLYPRDAQGGASVPVSGTVLDPRVRTLRLEVTSGRSTRTHTARVRDGQFSFSPRITAGLHSYKLSLWTVGAVERRVAHWTDIVSGDVYVVQGQSNAQAARYVGNAAGEESPWLRSFGSSTPDPVISGADRAWHHATGDVSYQSGSIGQWAIRTGRRIVDTYKVPVALVNGAHGGQPIAFFQRDDADPDRITTNYGRLRQRLAAAGIADRVRGVFFYQGESDSDNAAVHVGGYSSLLADWRADLGAAIPGGSQYLTYQVRTSPCNNGTAIALRDAQRRLGDTHDVTVLSTNGLSGHDGCHYAYAGGYRELGDHAFAVLARDQYRGPSAGVAPPNPRDAAFTDQARTEITVQLRSTDPLTVDPGAEADFRIDGSTATVSAVEYQAGGRLVLTLSEPAPDATGVTYLGHLRAGPWITNATGVGMLAFTGITVG
;
A
#
# COMPACT_ATOMS: atom_id res chain seq x y z
N MET A 1 -25.15 -55.44 -4.45
CA MET A 1 -24.22 -55.38 -5.60
C MET A 1 -24.91 -54.58 -6.70
N LEU A 2 -24.64 -53.27 -6.76
CA LEU A 2 -24.94 -52.44 -7.92
C LEU A 2 -23.58 -52.01 -8.46
N THR A 3 -23.21 -52.59 -9.60
CA THR A 3 -22.02 -52.25 -10.36
C THR A 3 -22.20 -50.86 -10.96
N ILE A 4 -21.48 -49.89 -10.44
CA ILE A 4 -21.30 -48.58 -11.09
C ILE A 4 -20.22 -48.77 -12.14
N THR A 5 -20.62 -48.73 -13.40
CA THR A 5 -19.76 -48.70 -14.58
C THR A 5 -18.95 -47.39 -14.58
N PRO A 6 -17.65 -47.40 -14.92
CA PRO A 6 -16.90 -46.17 -15.12
C PRO A 6 -17.41 -45.50 -16.40
N ALA A 7 -17.79 -44.22 -16.31
CA ALA A 7 -18.03 -43.40 -17.48
C ALA A 7 -16.70 -43.17 -18.20
N THR A 8 -16.53 -43.79 -19.36
CA THR A 8 -15.46 -43.51 -20.31
C THR A 8 -15.98 -42.65 -21.46
N ALA A 9 -15.07 -41.81 -21.98
CA ALA A 9 -15.17 -40.91 -23.14
C ALA A 9 -15.59 -39.45 -22.83
N THR A 10 -14.56 -38.70 -22.41
CA THR A 10 -14.21 -37.32 -22.83
C THR A 10 -15.20 -36.62 -23.77
N ALA A 11 -15.88 -35.58 -23.25
CA ALA A 11 -16.31 -34.46 -24.07
C ALA A 11 -15.06 -33.89 -24.77
N ASP A 12 -15.12 -33.67 -26.09
CA ASP A 12 -14.04 -33.16 -26.94
C ASP A 12 -13.21 -32.11 -26.19
N THR A 13 -12.02 -32.50 -25.75
CA THR A 13 -11.01 -31.53 -25.34
C THR A 13 -10.63 -30.81 -26.63
N PRO A 14 -10.74 -29.47 -26.71
CA PRO A 14 -10.32 -28.76 -27.90
C PRO A 14 -8.88 -29.13 -28.24
N ASP A 15 -8.65 -29.64 -29.45
CA ASP A 15 -7.32 -29.92 -29.98
C ASP A 15 -6.60 -28.57 -30.05
N THR A 16 -5.66 -28.32 -29.14
CA THR A 16 -4.83 -27.11 -29.13
C THR A 16 -3.38 -27.52 -29.21
N ALA A 17 -2.54 -26.73 -29.88
CA ALA A 17 -1.10 -26.97 -29.92
C ALA A 17 -0.52 -27.00 -28.49
N CYS A 18 -1.09 -26.28 -27.51
CA CYS A 18 -0.66 -26.41 -26.11
C CYS A 18 -1.03 -27.77 -25.49
N ALA A 19 -2.22 -28.32 -25.76
CA ALA A 19 -2.65 -29.60 -25.19
C ALA A 19 -1.77 -30.77 -25.68
N ASP A 20 -1.30 -30.71 -26.92
CA ASP A 20 -0.40 -31.72 -27.51
C ASP A 20 1.06 -31.57 -27.06
N GLN A 21 1.49 -30.34 -26.75
CA GLN A 21 2.91 -30.01 -26.49
C GLN A 21 3.24 -29.89 -24.99
N VAL A 22 2.25 -29.71 -24.12
CA VAL A 22 2.46 -29.44 -22.69
C VAL A 22 1.78 -30.51 -21.82
N ARG A 23 2.56 -31.52 -21.39
CA ARG A 23 2.07 -32.59 -20.48
C ARG A 23 1.47 -32.06 -19.17
N GLU A 24 1.88 -30.87 -18.74
CA GLU A 24 1.39 -30.19 -17.52
C GLU A 24 -0.11 -29.83 -17.61
N THR A 25 -0.69 -29.79 -18.83
CA THR A 25 -2.14 -29.58 -19.03
C THR A 25 -3.00 -30.76 -18.55
N SER A 26 -2.43 -31.96 -18.37
CA SER A 26 -3.18 -33.20 -18.05
C SER A 26 -3.99 -33.16 -16.74
N GLY A 27 -3.76 -32.17 -15.86
CA GLY A 27 -4.56 -31.94 -14.65
C GLY A 27 -5.59 -30.81 -14.78
N PHE A 28 -5.53 -30.03 -15.85
CA PHE A 28 -6.37 -28.85 -16.09
C PHE A 28 -7.58 -29.20 -16.95
N THR A 29 -8.67 -28.47 -16.74
CA THR A 29 -9.89 -28.49 -17.55
C THR A 29 -9.94 -27.22 -18.39
N PRO A 30 -10.11 -27.30 -19.74
CA PRO A 30 -10.40 -26.12 -20.54
C PRO A 30 -11.79 -25.59 -20.15
N VAL A 31 -11.85 -24.32 -19.73
CA VAL A 31 -13.08 -23.68 -19.22
C VAL A 31 -13.61 -22.57 -20.12
N LEU A 32 -12.75 -21.92 -20.91
CA LEU A 32 -13.16 -20.95 -21.92
C LEU A 32 -12.35 -21.15 -23.19
N GLY A 33 -12.96 -20.98 -24.36
CA GLY A 33 -12.28 -20.93 -25.64
C GLY A 33 -12.77 -19.75 -26.46
N LEU A 34 -11.84 -19.04 -27.09
CA LEU A 34 -12.14 -17.87 -27.89
C LEU A 34 -11.22 -17.83 -29.10
N ASP A 35 -11.80 -17.99 -30.29
CA ASP A 35 -11.18 -17.52 -31.53
C ASP A 35 -11.28 -15.98 -31.56
N LEU A 36 -10.16 -15.32 -31.29
CA LEU A 36 -10.09 -13.86 -31.21
C LEU A 36 -10.38 -13.25 -32.59
N PRO A 37 -11.37 -12.34 -32.69
CA PRO A 37 -11.65 -11.64 -33.93
C PRO A 37 -10.50 -10.68 -34.27
N SER A 38 -10.52 -10.12 -35.48
CA SER A 38 -9.60 -9.04 -35.82
C SER A 38 -9.86 -7.76 -35.04
N GLU A 39 -11.13 -7.49 -34.72
CA GLU A 39 -11.65 -6.27 -34.06
C GLU A 39 -12.77 -6.68 -33.10
N SER A 40 -13.00 -5.91 -32.04
CA SER A 40 -14.12 -6.14 -31.12
C SER A 40 -14.49 -4.87 -30.36
N ASP A 41 -15.76 -4.74 -29.98
CA ASP A 41 -16.26 -3.76 -29.01
C ASP A 41 -17.02 -4.48 -27.89
N TRP A 42 -16.28 -5.11 -26.97
CA TRP A 42 -16.91 -5.86 -25.88
C TRP A 42 -17.10 -5.04 -24.61
N LEU A 43 -16.98 -3.71 -24.65
CA LEU A 43 -17.17 -2.90 -23.45
C LEU A 43 -18.59 -3.07 -22.89
N ASN A 44 -18.70 -3.50 -21.63
CA ASN A 44 -19.97 -3.81 -20.98
C ASN A 44 -20.81 -4.89 -21.68
N GLN A 45 -20.17 -5.74 -22.49
CA GLN A 45 -20.80 -6.88 -23.16
C GLN A 45 -20.16 -8.20 -22.71
N PRO A 46 -20.90 -9.32 -22.75
CA PRO A 46 -20.28 -10.63 -22.60
C PRO A 46 -19.35 -10.91 -23.78
N VAL A 47 -18.21 -11.54 -23.49
CA VAL A 47 -17.27 -12.01 -24.51
C VAL A 47 -17.88 -13.24 -25.20
N PRO A 48 -17.88 -13.31 -26.55
CA PRO A 48 -18.48 -14.40 -27.30
C PRO A 48 -17.58 -15.63 -27.33
N TYR A 49 -17.41 -16.30 -26.18
CA TYR A 49 -16.65 -17.55 -26.10
C TYR A 49 -17.30 -18.66 -26.95
N ASP A 50 -16.48 -19.41 -27.68
CA ASP A 50 -16.90 -20.58 -28.46
C ASP A 50 -17.49 -21.68 -27.55
N PHE A 51 -16.96 -21.75 -26.32
CA PHE A 51 -17.53 -22.53 -25.23
C PHE A 51 -17.22 -21.85 -23.88
N ASP A 52 -18.14 -22.04 -22.94
CA ASP A 52 -17.99 -21.66 -21.53
C ASP A 52 -18.37 -22.85 -20.63
N ARG A 53 -17.37 -23.35 -19.91
CA ARG A 53 -17.45 -24.48 -18.96
C ARG A 53 -17.00 -24.03 -17.56
N THR A 54 -17.02 -22.73 -17.26
CA THR A 54 -16.63 -22.19 -15.94
C THR A 54 -17.46 -22.78 -14.79
N ALA A 55 -18.72 -23.16 -15.07
CA ALA A 55 -19.58 -23.87 -14.13
C ALA A 55 -19.00 -25.22 -13.63
N GLU A 56 -18.15 -25.89 -14.42
CA GLU A 56 -17.53 -27.16 -14.04
C GLU A 56 -16.47 -27.01 -12.95
N VAL A 57 -15.93 -25.81 -12.79
CA VAL A 57 -14.95 -25.47 -11.75
C VAL A 57 -15.49 -24.50 -10.71
N ALA A 58 -16.79 -24.16 -10.75
CA ALA A 58 -17.44 -23.29 -9.79
C ALA A 58 -17.40 -23.84 -8.34
N GLY A 59 -17.17 -25.14 -8.17
CA GLY A 59 -16.93 -25.77 -6.87
C GLY A 59 -15.54 -25.49 -6.27
N GLY A 60 -14.59 -24.97 -7.07
CA GLY A 60 -13.24 -24.58 -6.64
C GLY A 60 -12.14 -25.05 -7.59
N PHE A 61 -11.13 -24.20 -7.79
CA PHE A 61 -9.92 -24.49 -8.58
C PHE A 61 -8.68 -23.97 -7.86
N ASP A 62 -7.54 -24.65 -8.02
CA ASP A 62 -6.29 -24.34 -7.32
C ASP A 62 -5.24 -23.65 -8.20
N ARG A 63 -5.41 -23.71 -9.52
CA ARG A 63 -4.55 -23.08 -10.53
C ARG A 63 -5.34 -22.67 -11.76
N VAL A 64 -4.82 -21.67 -12.45
CA VAL A 64 -5.35 -21.16 -13.72
C VAL A 64 -4.27 -21.23 -14.79
N GLY A 65 -4.67 -21.43 -16.04
CA GLY A 65 -3.78 -21.55 -17.18
C GLY A 65 -4.34 -20.87 -18.42
N TYR A 66 -3.45 -20.38 -19.26
CA TYR A 66 -3.76 -19.66 -20.49
C TYR A 66 -2.91 -20.21 -21.62
N CYS A 67 -3.55 -20.57 -22.72
CA CYS A 67 -2.89 -20.89 -23.98
C CYS A 67 -3.27 -19.84 -25.02
N LEU A 68 -2.27 -19.17 -25.60
CA LEU A 68 -2.45 -18.28 -26.75
C LEU A 68 -1.74 -18.89 -27.96
N GLU A 69 -2.47 -19.06 -29.06
CA GLU A 69 -2.00 -19.62 -30.33
C GLU A 69 -2.21 -18.60 -31.44
N LEU A 70 -1.15 -18.31 -32.20
CA LEU A 70 -1.15 -17.37 -33.30
C LEU A 70 -0.54 -18.02 -34.53
N ASP A 71 -1.20 -17.94 -35.68
CA ASP A 71 -0.61 -18.30 -36.98
C ASP A 71 -0.57 -17.06 -37.86
N GLY A 72 0.60 -16.73 -38.41
CA GLY A 72 0.85 -15.46 -39.09
C GLY A 72 2.08 -15.51 -40.00
N PRO A 73 2.65 -14.36 -40.40
CA PRO A 73 3.71 -14.29 -41.40
C PRO A 73 5.00 -15.03 -41.01
N GLU A 74 5.25 -15.18 -39.71
CA GLU A 74 6.40 -15.89 -39.15
C GLU A 74 6.10 -17.38 -38.83
N GLY A 75 4.94 -17.88 -39.25
CA GLY A 75 4.45 -19.22 -38.95
C GLY A 75 3.77 -19.36 -37.58
N PRO A 76 3.45 -20.60 -37.17
CA PRO A 76 2.69 -20.87 -35.96
C PRO A 76 3.51 -20.60 -34.69
N LYS A 77 2.95 -19.80 -33.79
CA LYS A 77 3.49 -19.44 -32.47
C LYS A 77 2.47 -19.82 -31.39
N TRP A 78 2.95 -20.31 -30.26
CA TRP A 78 2.09 -20.63 -29.12
C TRP A 78 2.80 -20.37 -27.80
N VAL A 79 2.04 -20.04 -26.76
CA VAL A 79 2.51 -19.98 -25.38
C VAL A 79 1.48 -20.58 -24.44
N TRP A 80 1.96 -21.42 -23.54
CA TRP A 80 1.26 -21.87 -22.35
C TRP A 80 1.83 -21.13 -21.15
N THR A 81 0.97 -20.55 -20.33
CA THR A 81 1.32 -20.04 -19.01
C THR A 81 0.32 -20.51 -17.97
N SER A 82 0.78 -20.87 -16.77
CA SER A 82 -0.12 -21.21 -15.66
C SER A 82 0.44 -20.73 -14.34
N MET A 83 -0.42 -20.42 -13.39
CA MET A 83 -0.04 -19.82 -12.09
C MET A 83 -1.01 -20.27 -11.00
N GLU A 84 -0.77 -19.82 -9.78
CA GLU A 84 -1.78 -19.91 -8.72
C GLU A 84 -3.07 -19.16 -9.09
N ALA A 85 -4.20 -19.56 -8.51
CA ALA A 85 -5.46 -18.87 -8.75
C ALA A 85 -5.42 -17.44 -8.18
N PHE A 86 -5.61 -16.42 -9.02
CA PHE A 86 -5.68 -15.01 -8.61
C PHE A 86 -7.09 -14.56 -8.18
N THR A 87 -8.08 -15.43 -8.36
CA THR A 87 -9.50 -15.24 -8.03
C THR A 87 -10.11 -16.58 -7.63
N ASP A 88 -11.13 -16.55 -6.78
CA ASP A 88 -11.99 -17.70 -6.46
C ASP A 88 -13.25 -17.76 -7.34
N ASP A 89 -13.58 -16.65 -8.01
CA ASP A 89 -14.67 -16.56 -8.97
C ASP A 89 -14.24 -17.06 -10.36
N ALA A 90 -14.77 -18.23 -10.76
CA ALA A 90 -14.50 -18.84 -12.07
C ALA A 90 -14.96 -17.96 -13.25
N THR A 91 -15.95 -17.09 -13.05
CA THR A 91 -16.45 -16.20 -14.11
C THR A 91 -15.48 -15.04 -14.41
N ARG A 92 -14.48 -14.82 -13.55
CA ARG A 92 -13.43 -13.80 -13.71
C ARG A 92 -12.14 -14.31 -14.37
N LEU A 93 -12.13 -15.54 -14.90
CA LEU A 93 -10.95 -16.14 -15.50
C LEU A 93 -10.68 -15.66 -16.94
N GLY A 94 -11.71 -15.16 -17.64
CA GLY A 94 -11.63 -14.69 -19.02
C GLY A 94 -11.22 -13.22 -19.17
N LEU A 95 -11.42 -12.67 -20.37
CA LEU A 95 -11.15 -11.25 -20.67
C LEU A 95 -12.14 -10.33 -19.90
N PRO A 96 -11.64 -9.32 -19.16
CA PRO A 96 -12.50 -8.46 -18.34
C PRO A 96 -13.16 -7.35 -19.17
N THR A 97 -14.49 -7.33 -19.22
CA THR A 97 -15.27 -6.36 -20.01
C THR A 97 -16.15 -5.43 -19.18
N MET A 98 -16.33 -5.74 -17.89
CA MET A 98 -17.24 -5.02 -16.99
C MET A 98 -16.50 -4.13 -15.98
N SER A 99 -17.15 -3.04 -15.58
CA SER A 99 -16.61 -2.14 -14.56
C SER A 99 -16.23 -2.88 -13.27
N GLY A 100 -15.05 -2.57 -12.73
CA GLY A 100 -14.50 -3.20 -11.53
C GLY A 100 -13.84 -4.57 -11.76
N GLN A 101 -13.89 -5.15 -12.96
CA GLN A 101 -13.11 -6.34 -13.31
C GLN A 101 -11.63 -5.97 -13.53
N ILE A 102 -10.95 -5.60 -12.45
CA ILE A 102 -9.55 -5.21 -12.46
C ILE A 102 -8.75 -6.27 -11.70
N VAL A 103 -7.66 -6.72 -12.32
CA VAL A 103 -6.61 -7.54 -11.71
C VAL A 103 -5.28 -6.87 -12.03
N ARG A 104 -4.59 -6.40 -11.00
CA ARG A 104 -3.21 -5.90 -11.10
C ARG A 104 -2.39 -6.39 -9.92
N GLN A 105 -1.72 -7.51 -10.09
CA GLN A 105 -1.03 -8.12 -8.96
C GLN A 105 0.07 -9.05 -9.41
N ARG A 106 1.04 -9.23 -8.52
CA ARG A 106 2.01 -10.31 -8.62
C ARG A 106 1.32 -11.65 -8.41
N VAL A 107 1.70 -12.61 -9.23
CA VAL A 107 1.33 -14.03 -9.13
C VAL A 107 2.60 -14.86 -9.01
N ASP A 108 2.57 -15.88 -8.19
CA ASP A 108 3.66 -16.84 -8.03
C ASP A 108 3.29 -18.18 -8.69
N ASP A 109 4.24 -19.13 -8.64
CA ASP A 109 4.09 -20.45 -9.28
C ASP A 109 3.84 -20.36 -10.80
N LEU A 110 4.42 -19.34 -11.46
CA LEU A 110 4.29 -19.11 -12.90
C LEU A 110 5.10 -20.15 -13.68
N ASP A 111 4.41 -20.97 -14.45
CA ASP A 111 4.99 -21.96 -15.36
C ASP A 111 4.77 -21.52 -16.81
N VAL A 112 5.84 -21.45 -17.61
CA VAL A 112 5.79 -20.97 -19.00
C VAL A 112 6.42 -21.99 -19.95
N ARG A 113 5.72 -22.30 -21.05
CA ARG A 113 6.18 -23.12 -22.19
C ARG A 113 5.81 -22.39 -23.49
N THR A 114 6.72 -22.34 -24.46
CA THR A 114 6.45 -21.70 -25.76
C THR A 114 7.47 -22.15 -26.81
N ASN A 115 7.11 -22.02 -28.09
CA ASN A 115 8.04 -22.12 -29.20
C ASN A 115 8.62 -20.75 -29.65
N VAL A 116 8.22 -19.65 -29.01
CA VAL A 116 8.69 -18.30 -29.34
C VAL A 116 10.01 -18.00 -28.63
N PRO A 117 11.09 -17.65 -29.36
CA PRO A 117 12.37 -17.32 -28.75
C PRO A 117 12.28 -16.02 -27.93
N GLY A 118 13.09 -15.91 -26.86
CA GLY A 118 13.18 -14.71 -26.02
C GLY A 118 12.31 -14.73 -24.76
N VAL A 119 11.28 -15.59 -24.72
CA VAL A 119 10.47 -15.88 -23.53
C VAL A 119 11.19 -16.92 -22.66
N ASN A 120 11.25 -16.70 -21.35
CA ASN A 120 11.95 -17.62 -20.46
C ASN A 120 11.05 -18.84 -20.17
N VAL A 121 11.39 -20.02 -20.68
CA VAL A 121 10.66 -21.27 -20.37
C VAL A 121 11.08 -21.82 -19.00
N GLY A 122 10.14 -22.35 -18.23
CA GLY A 122 10.43 -22.89 -16.90
C GLY A 122 9.24 -22.78 -15.95
N GLY A 123 9.35 -23.46 -14.80
CA GLY A 123 8.31 -23.47 -13.77
C GLY A 123 8.70 -22.78 -12.47
N GLY A 124 7.70 -22.42 -11.67
CA GLY A 124 7.88 -21.79 -10.36
C GLY A 124 8.45 -20.37 -10.40
N GLN A 125 8.20 -19.63 -11.48
CA GLN A 125 8.63 -18.24 -11.65
C GLN A 125 7.66 -17.27 -10.94
N THR A 126 8.01 -15.99 -10.86
CA THR A 126 7.10 -14.92 -10.43
C THR A 126 6.64 -14.14 -11.65
N GLY A 127 5.33 -13.86 -11.69
CA GLY A 127 4.69 -13.08 -12.73
C GLY A 127 3.96 -11.84 -12.21
N TYR A 128 3.47 -11.06 -13.16
CA TYR A 128 2.54 -9.96 -12.94
C TYR A 128 1.36 -10.09 -13.90
N LEU A 129 0.16 -9.96 -13.37
CA LEU A 129 -1.07 -9.93 -14.16
C LEU A 129 -1.58 -8.52 -14.28
N GLU A 130 -1.96 -8.15 -15.49
CA GLU A 130 -2.62 -6.89 -15.83
C GLU A 130 -3.87 -7.22 -16.66
N MET A 131 -5.03 -7.15 -16.01
CA MET A 131 -6.32 -7.45 -16.61
C MET A 131 -7.32 -6.35 -16.24
N TRP A 132 -7.84 -5.63 -17.23
CA TRP A 132 -8.87 -4.61 -17.02
C TRP A 132 -9.59 -4.24 -18.32
N PRO A 133 -10.86 -3.77 -18.26
CA PRO A 133 -11.55 -3.14 -19.40
C PRO A 133 -11.12 -1.68 -19.63
N ASN A 134 -10.24 -1.17 -18.77
CA ASN A 134 -9.93 0.24 -18.68
C ASN A 134 -8.96 0.71 -19.78
N GLN A 135 -8.96 2.01 -20.02
CA GLN A 135 -7.79 2.69 -20.56
C GLN A 135 -6.71 2.78 -19.48
N TYR A 136 -5.47 2.86 -19.91
CA TYR A 136 -4.30 2.94 -19.05
C TYR A 136 -3.22 3.79 -19.71
N SER A 137 -2.19 4.08 -18.94
CA SER A 137 -0.99 4.80 -19.36
C SER A 137 0.24 4.02 -18.94
N ALA A 138 1.36 4.27 -19.62
CA ALA A 138 2.72 3.84 -19.28
C ALA A 138 3.25 4.37 -17.92
N GLY A 139 2.38 4.87 -17.04
CA GLY A 139 2.75 5.41 -15.74
C GLY A 139 2.96 4.30 -14.73
N ALA A 140 4.23 4.03 -14.37
CA ALA A 140 4.60 2.94 -13.47
C ALA A 140 3.93 3.06 -12.08
N SER A 141 3.26 1.99 -11.64
CA SER A 141 2.73 1.86 -10.27
C SER A 141 3.85 1.63 -9.23
N THR A 142 5.07 1.38 -9.71
CA THR A 142 6.29 0.95 -9.01
C THR A 142 6.21 -0.44 -8.39
N GLN A 143 5.19 -1.24 -8.70
CA GLN A 143 5.05 -2.58 -8.13
C GLN A 143 5.96 -3.61 -8.82
N VAL A 144 6.42 -3.32 -10.03
CA VAL A 144 7.37 -4.13 -10.77
C VAL A 144 8.70 -3.38 -10.89
N ALA A 145 9.77 -4.00 -10.42
CA ALA A 145 11.11 -3.39 -10.49
C ALA A 145 11.57 -3.34 -11.95
N ASN A 146 12.25 -2.25 -12.32
CA ASN A 146 12.79 -1.99 -13.66
C ASN A 146 11.77 -1.98 -14.81
N ALA A 147 10.48 -1.87 -14.48
CA ALA A 147 9.47 -1.40 -15.42
C ALA A 147 9.70 0.08 -15.76
N SER A 148 9.21 0.49 -16.93
CA SER A 148 9.37 1.83 -17.46
C SER A 148 8.18 2.71 -17.11
N SER A 149 8.44 3.98 -16.84
CA SER A 149 7.37 4.99 -16.73
C SER A 149 7.11 5.73 -18.06
N GLN A 150 7.63 5.21 -19.17
CA GLN A 150 7.66 5.90 -20.48
C GLN A 150 7.18 5.02 -21.65
N VAL A 151 7.13 3.70 -21.46
CA VAL A 151 6.61 2.73 -22.45
C VAL A 151 5.63 1.81 -21.74
N TYR A 152 4.70 1.23 -22.48
CA TYR A 152 3.72 0.30 -21.93
C TYR A 152 4.36 -1.06 -21.72
N ASP A 153 4.43 -1.49 -20.46
CA ASP A 153 5.08 -2.72 -20.03
C ASP A 153 4.41 -3.30 -18.78
N ALA A 154 5.10 -4.17 -18.05
CA ALA A 154 4.57 -4.77 -16.83
C ALA A 154 4.66 -3.81 -15.63
N ASP A 155 3.90 -2.73 -15.59
CA ASP A 155 3.60 -1.93 -14.38
C ASP A 155 2.62 -0.77 -14.69
N ASP A 156 1.79 -0.94 -15.71
CA ASP A 156 0.95 0.10 -16.25
C ASP A 156 -0.15 0.51 -15.27
N ASN A 157 -0.66 1.73 -15.45
CA ASN A 157 -1.67 2.26 -14.56
C ASN A 157 -2.95 2.65 -15.30
N ILE A 158 -4.06 2.16 -14.76
CA ILE A 158 -5.42 2.53 -15.12
C ILE A 158 -5.60 4.05 -15.01
N THR A 159 -6.17 4.66 -16.04
CA THR A 159 -6.60 6.05 -16.00
C THR A 159 -7.99 6.14 -15.36
N GLY A 160 -8.12 7.00 -14.35
CA GLY A 160 -9.17 6.90 -13.32
C GLY A 160 -10.60 7.25 -13.71
N ASN A 161 -11.00 7.19 -15.00
CA ASN A 161 -12.40 7.44 -15.40
C ASN A 161 -12.79 6.92 -16.80
N THR A 162 -11.91 6.25 -17.55
CA THR A 162 -12.23 5.81 -18.92
C THR A 162 -12.07 4.31 -19.08
N GLN A 163 -13.19 3.61 -19.24
CA GLN A 163 -13.19 2.29 -19.87
C GLN A 163 -13.05 2.44 -21.39
N GLY A 164 -12.61 1.38 -22.06
CA GLY A 164 -12.68 1.34 -23.52
C GLY A 164 -11.34 1.15 -24.23
N TYR A 165 -10.37 0.50 -23.59
CA TYR A 165 -9.24 -0.08 -24.31
C TYR A 165 -9.21 -1.59 -24.10
N GLY A 166 -9.08 -2.04 -22.85
CA GLY A 166 -9.14 -3.46 -22.54
C GLY A 166 -7.78 -4.10 -22.71
N SER A 167 -7.25 -4.69 -21.66
CA SER A 167 -5.97 -5.38 -21.65
C SER A 167 -6.07 -6.67 -20.83
N PHE A 168 -5.41 -7.70 -21.36
CA PHE A 168 -5.09 -8.93 -20.67
C PHE A 168 -3.65 -9.31 -20.99
N GLN A 169 -2.79 -9.16 -20.00
CA GLN A 169 -1.36 -9.40 -20.13
C GLN A 169 -0.84 -10.23 -18.96
N VAL A 170 0.11 -11.11 -19.29
CA VAL A 170 0.87 -11.89 -18.32
C VAL A 170 2.33 -11.59 -18.54
N HIS A 171 3.03 -11.21 -17.48
CA HIS A 171 4.45 -10.86 -17.52
C HIS A 171 5.27 -11.74 -16.60
N GLN A 172 6.52 -12.00 -16.96
CA GLN A 172 7.58 -12.50 -16.09
C GLN A 172 8.29 -11.33 -15.44
N ILE A 173 8.46 -11.37 -14.13
CA ILE A 173 9.08 -10.29 -13.37
C ILE A 173 10.12 -10.82 -12.38
N GLY A 174 10.92 -9.90 -11.83
CA GLY A 174 11.79 -10.23 -10.70
C GLY A 174 11.01 -10.71 -9.47
N ALA A 175 11.48 -11.80 -8.86
CA ALA A 175 10.87 -12.41 -7.67
C ALA A 175 10.94 -11.54 -6.40
N THR A 176 11.82 -10.54 -6.38
CA THR A 176 12.00 -9.64 -5.23
C THR A 176 11.75 -8.19 -5.64
N ARG A 177 11.52 -7.33 -4.64
CA ARG A 177 11.61 -5.88 -4.80
C ARG A 177 12.60 -5.32 -3.75
N PRO A 178 13.66 -4.61 -4.16
CA PRO A 178 14.05 -4.31 -5.56
C PRO A 178 14.52 -5.56 -6.34
N SER A 179 14.59 -5.45 -7.66
CA SER A 179 15.18 -6.44 -8.57
C SER A 179 15.93 -5.73 -9.69
N GLU A 180 16.94 -6.39 -10.24
CA GLU A 180 17.67 -5.93 -11.43
C GLU A 180 17.06 -6.45 -12.75
N LEU A 181 16.09 -7.35 -12.66
CA LEU A 181 15.45 -7.95 -13.84
C LEU A 181 14.39 -7.02 -14.41
N HIS A 182 14.49 -6.70 -15.71
CA HIS A 182 13.40 -6.07 -16.45
C HIS A 182 12.24 -7.05 -16.63
N PRO A 183 10.99 -6.57 -16.61
CA PRO A 183 9.85 -7.40 -16.92
C PRO A 183 9.89 -7.89 -18.37
N LYS A 184 9.29 -9.06 -18.61
CA LYS A 184 9.12 -9.62 -19.95
C LYS A 184 7.68 -10.07 -20.15
N THR A 185 7.02 -9.55 -21.18
CA THR A 185 5.71 -10.01 -21.63
C THR A 185 5.77 -11.49 -22.01
N VAL A 186 4.84 -12.29 -21.49
CA VAL A 186 4.63 -13.69 -21.86
C VAL A 186 3.58 -13.76 -22.95
N LEU A 187 2.42 -13.14 -22.71
CA LEU A 187 1.33 -12.98 -23.67
C LEU A 187 0.62 -11.65 -23.45
N ALA A 188 0.00 -11.14 -24.50
CA ALA A 188 -0.84 -9.95 -24.47
C ALA A 188 -2.03 -10.11 -25.43
N VAL A 189 -3.22 -9.71 -24.96
CA VAL A 189 -4.44 -9.53 -25.74
C VAL A 189 -5.05 -8.19 -25.31
N ASN A 190 -4.96 -7.20 -26.19
CA ASN A 190 -5.31 -5.81 -25.90
C ASN A 190 -6.33 -5.26 -26.92
N THR A 191 -6.90 -4.09 -26.64
CA THR A 191 -7.86 -3.34 -27.48
C THR A 191 -9.26 -3.98 -27.53
N PHE A 192 -9.56 -5.01 -26.73
CA PHE A 192 -10.82 -5.76 -26.86
C PHE A 192 -12.08 -5.06 -26.31
N THR A 193 -11.93 -3.88 -25.69
CA THR A 193 -13.07 -3.03 -25.26
C THR A 193 -13.08 -1.67 -25.95
N SER A 194 -12.20 -1.44 -26.92
CA SER A 194 -12.27 -0.22 -27.74
C SER A 194 -13.47 -0.24 -28.69
N ALA A 195 -13.92 0.95 -29.10
CA ALA A 195 -15.01 1.08 -30.07
C ALA A 195 -14.67 0.40 -31.42
N ASP A 196 -15.73 0.07 -32.17
CA ASP A 196 -15.66 -0.59 -33.48
C ASP A 196 -14.80 0.19 -34.50
N ASP A 197 -13.55 -0.24 -34.72
CA ASP A 197 -12.65 0.03 -35.87
C ASP A 197 -11.16 -0.26 -35.58
N ALA A 198 -10.80 -0.48 -34.31
CA ALA A 198 -9.42 -0.78 -33.91
C ALA A 198 -9.15 -2.29 -33.90
N ALA A 199 -8.15 -2.72 -34.68
CA ALA A 199 -7.69 -4.10 -34.64
C ALA A 199 -7.15 -4.46 -33.25
N LEU A 200 -7.40 -5.69 -32.80
CA LEU A 200 -6.81 -6.18 -31.55
C LEU A 200 -5.29 -6.11 -31.61
N SER A 201 -4.67 -5.78 -30.48
CA SER A 201 -3.21 -5.85 -30.35
C SER A 201 -2.85 -7.11 -29.59
N VAL A 202 -2.22 -8.08 -30.28
CA VAL A 202 -2.02 -9.44 -29.77
C VAL A 202 -0.58 -9.87 -29.98
N GLY A 203 0.01 -10.53 -28.97
CA GLY A 203 1.39 -10.99 -29.07
C GLY A 203 1.83 -12.00 -28.03
N ILE A 204 2.95 -12.66 -28.34
CA ILE A 204 3.64 -13.63 -27.47
C ILE A 204 5.09 -13.18 -27.36
N GLY A 205 5.58 -13.03 -26.12
CA GLY A 205 6.90 -12.45 -25.85
C GLY A 205 6.92 -10.92 -25.90
N THR A 206 8.03 -10.32 -25.48
CA THR A 206 8.25 -8.86 -25.55
C THR A 206 8.33 -8.38 -26.99
N ASN A 207 7.51 -7.40 -27.34
CA ASN A 207 7.60 -6.72 -28.64
C ASN A 207 8.85 -5.83 -28.70
N THR A 208 9.69 -6.01 -29.72
CA THR A 208 10.93 -5.24 -29.90
C THR A 208 10.78 -4.06 -30.87
N ALA A 209 9.62 -3.91 -31.53
CA ALA A 209 9.36 -2.91 -32.56
C ALA A 209 8.39 -1.79 -32.14
N GLY A 210 7.86 -1.85 -30.92
CA GLY A 210 6.91 -0.89 -30.36
C GLY A 210 6.82 -1.05 -28.85
N GLU A 211 5.63 -0.89 -28.28
CA GLU A 211 5.41 -1.07 -26.85
C GLU A 211 5.67 -2.52 -26.41
N PRO A 212 6.51 -2.77 -25.38
CA PRO A 212 6.90 -4.11 -24.92
C PRO A 212 5.76 -5.11 -24.69
N ASP A 213 4.61 -4.63 -24.21
CA ASP A 213 3.41 -5.40 -23.89
C ASP A 213 2.40 -5.51 -25.05
N TRP A 214 2.81 -5.12 -26.27
CA TRP A 214 2.00 -5.05 -27.47
C TRP A 214 0.86 -4.03 -27.44
N THR A 215 0.82 -3.11 -26.48
CA THR A 215 -0.14 -2.01 -26.49
C THR A 215 -0.02 -1.21 -27.80
N PHE A 216 -1.17 -0.92 -28.42
CA PHE A 216 -1.32 -0.25 -29.72
C PHE A 216 -0.67 -0.93 -30.95
N ALA A 217 -0.33 -2.21 -30.88
CA ALA A 217 0.24 -2.91 -32.04
C ALA A 217 -0.76 -3.07 -33.21
N ASN A 218 -2.08 -3.12 -32.93
CA ASN A 218 -3.18 -3.22 -33.90
C ASN A 218 -2.93 -4.26 -35.01
N ASN A 219 -2.37 -5.40 -34.62
CA ASN A 219 -1.77 -6.38 -35.53
C ASN A 219 -2.61 -7.63 -35.73
N ALA A 220 -3.81 -7.73 -35.14
CA ALA A 220 -4.63 -8.94 -35.24
C ALA A 220 -4.90 -9.36 -36.68
N ASN A 221 -5.12 -8.41 -37.60
CA ASN A 221 -5.32 -8.65 -39.03
C ASN A 221 -4.15 -9.36 -39.74
N SER A 222 -2.95 -9.39 -39.14
CA SER A 222 -1.80 -10.10 -39.71
C SER A 222 -1.84 -11.61 -39.49
N PHE A 223 -2.67 -12.09 -38.56
CA PHE A 223 -2.77 -13.50 -38.22
C PHE A 223 -3.92 -14.18 -38.98
N THR A 224 -3.73 -15.41 -39.42
CA THR A 224 -4.77 -16.28 -39.97
C THR A 224 -5.52 -17.04 -38.88
N GLN A 225 -4.86 -17.30 -37.75
CA GLN A 225 -5.44 -17.90 -36.55
C GLN A 225 -5.04 -17.10 -35.31
N ARG A 226 -5.99 -16.87 -34.40
CA ARG A 226 -5.78 -16.27 -33.09
C ARG A 226 -6.69 -16.98 -32.09
N ARG A 227 -6.16 -17.85 -31.25
CA ARG A 227 -6.97 -18.62 -30.30
C ARG A 227 -6.47 -18.44 -28.89
N LEU A 228 -7.36 -18.02 -27.98
CA LEU A 228 -7.14 -17.98 -26.54
C LEU A 228 -7.96 -19.10 -25.89
N THR A 229 -7.30 -20.01 -25.20
CA THR A 229 -7.98 -21.03 -24.38
C THR A 229 -7.60 -20.84 -22.92
N VAL A 230 -8.61 -20.72 -22.05
CA VAL A 230 -8.46 -20.59 -20.60
C VAL A 230 -8.71 -21.94 -19.95
N TYR A 231 -7.86 -22.28 -18.99
CA TYR A 231 -7.86 -23.52 -18.27
C TYR A 231 -7.95 -23.25 -16.76
N ALA A 232 -8.63 -24.14 -16.04
CA ALA A 232 -8.65 -24.14 -14.59
C ALA A 232 -8.41 -25.56 -14.08
N ARG A 233 -7.72 -25.69 -12.94
CA ARG A 233 -7.41 -27.00 -12.34
C ARG A 233 -8.37 -27.28 -11.18
N PRO A 234 -9.37 -28.19 -11.32
CA PRO A 234 -10.37 -28.43 -10.27
C PRO A 234 -9.68 -28.83 -8.96
N ALA A 235 -9.92 -28.10 -7.88
CA ALA A 235 -9.21 -28.31 -6.63
C ALA A 235 -9.71 -29.58 -5.91
N PRO A 236 -8.84 -30.35 -5.22
CA PRO A 236 -9.30 -31.46 -4.39
C PRO A 236 -9.90 -30.99 -3.05
N ALA A 237 -9.71 -29.71 -2.69
CA ALA A 237 -10.23 -29.04 -1.51
C ALA A 237 -10.27 -27.52 -1.75
N THR A 238 -11.20 -26.81 -1.12
CA THR A 238 -11.24 -25.35 -1.08
C THR A 238 -10.63 -24.83 0.21
N VAL A 239 -10.08 -23.62 0.16
CA VAL A 239 -9.60 -22.88 1.34
C VAL A 239 -10.63 -21.80 1.66
N THR A 240 -11.25 -21.89 2.84
CA THR A 240 -12.24 -20.90 3.31
C THR A 240 -11.57 -19.79 4.11
N GLU A 241 -10.47 -20.11 4.78
CA GLU A 241 -9.62 -19.15 5.50
C GLU A 241 -8.16 -19.53 5.24
N GLY A 242 -7.35 -18.57 4.81
CA GLY A 242 -5.95 -18.80 4.51
C GLY A 242 -5.22 -17.49 4.27
N PRO A 243 -3.89 -17.53 4.21
CA PRO A 243 -3.12 -16.35 3.87
C PRO A 243 -3.35 -15.92 2.41
N ARG A 244 -2.85 -14.73 2.07
CA ARG A 244 -2.64 -14.25 0.70
C ARG A 244 -1.16 -13.98 0.50
N ASP A 245 -0.66 -14.08 -0.72
CA ASP A 245 0.74 -13.80 -1.00
C ASP A 245 1.16 -12.42 -0.50
N ARG A 246 2.37 -12.34 0.03
CA ARG A 246 2.97 -11.12 0.62
C ARG A 246 2.21 -10.56 1.83
N GLN A 247 1.21 -11.26 2.37
CA GLN A 247 0.45 -10.79 3.51
C GLN A 247 1.32 -10.60 4.74
N LEU A 248 1.10 -9.46 5.42
CA LEU A 248 1.61 -9.24 6.76
C LEU A 248 0.54 -9.61 7.79
N TYR A 249 0.90 -10.50 8.70
CA TYR A 249 0.12 -10.80 9.89
C TYR A 249 0.57 -9.94 11.08
N PRO A 250 -0.32 -9.13 11.69
CA PRO A 250 0.06 -8.29 12.82
C PRO A 250 0.58 -9.13 13.98
N ARG A 251 1.76 -8.78 14.49
CA ARG A 251 2.38 -9.52 15.60
C ARG A 251 1.69 -9.23 16.93
N ASP A 252 1.45 -10.28 17.70
CA ASP A 252 0.96 -10.22 19.07
C ASP A 252 2.06 -9.82 20.07
N ALA A 253 1.73 -9.82 21.37
CA ALA A 253 2.65 -9.48 22.44
C ALA A 253 3.82 -10.48 22.58
N GLN A 254 3.70 -11.68 22.00
CA GLN A 254 4.73 -12.71 21.97
C GLN A 254 5.58 -12.64 20.68
N GLY A 255 5.47 -11.55 19.91
CA GLY A 255 6.36 -11.26 18.78
C GLY A 255 6.12 -12.13 17.55
N GLY A 256 4.89 -12.60 17.34
CA GLY A 256 4.53 -13.38 16.16
C GLY A 256 3.04 -13.40 15.89
N ALA A 257 2.58 -14.27 15.01
CA ALA A 257 1.17 -14.40 14.69
C ALA A 257 0.80 -15.86 14.42
N SER A 258 -0.46 -16.20 14.70
CA SER A 258 -1.08 -17.43 14.21
C SER A 258 -1.60 -17.19 12.79
N VAL A 259 -1.32 -18.13 11.89
CA VAL A 259 -1.77 -18.09 10.49
C VAL A 259 -2.82 -19.19 10.33
N PRO A 260 -4.12 -18.87 10.39
CA PRO A 260 -5.16 -19.87 10.20
C PRO A 260 -5.18 -20.34 8.74
N VAL A 261 -5.34 -21.66 8.56
CA VAL A 261 -5.59 -22.28 7.25
C VAL A 261 -6.70 -23.30 7.43
N SER A 262 -7.89 -23.03 6.92
CA SER A 262 -9.05 -23.92 7.04
C SER A 262 -9.81 -24.01 5.72
N GLY A 263 -10.61 -25.07 5.58
CA GLY A 263 -11.31 -25.31 4.33
C GLY A 263 -12.13 -26.59 4.30
N THR A 264 -12.70 -26.86 3.12
CA THR A 264 -13.55 -28.01 2.86
C THR A 264 -12.92 -28.90 1.81
N VAL A 265 -12.96 -30.22 2.01
CA VAL A 265 -12.48 -31.21 1.07
C VAL A 265 -13.56 -31.53 0.05
N LEU A 266 -13.20 -31.44 -1.24
CA LEU A 266 -14.09 -31.72 -2.35
C LEU A 266 -13.97 -33.18 -2.82
N ASP A 267 -12.77 -33.75 -2.78
CA ASP A 267 -12.53 -35.15 -3.12
C ASP A 267 -12.73 -36.05 -1.88
N PRO A 268 -13.78 -36.90 -1.82
CA PRO A 268 -14.06 -37.73 -0.65
C PRO A 268 -12.99 -38.78 -0.35
N ARG A 269 -12.04 -39.00 -1.26
CA ARG A 269 -10.89 -39.89 -1.07
C ARG A 269 -9.80 -39.23 -0.20
N VAL A 270 -9.77 -37.90 -0.12
CA VAL A 270 -8.81 -37.18 0.72
C VAL A 270 -9.25 -37.28 2.18
N ARG A 271 -8.42 -37.92 3.02
CA ARG A 271 -8.68 -38.12 4.45
C ARG A 271 -7.79 -37.30 5.37
N THR A 272 -6.69 -36.79 4.83
CA THR A 272 -5.67 -36.04 5.56
C THR A 272 -5.07 -34.97 4.67
N LEU A 273 -4.82 -33.80 5.24
CA LEU A 273 -4.03 -32.75 4.61
C LEU A 273 -2.72 -32.53 5.39
N ARG A 274 -1.72 -32.03 4.67
CA ARG A 274 -0.41 -31.62 5.18
C ARG A 274 -0.20 -30.15 4.88
N LEU A 275 0.14 -29.36 5.90
CA LEU A 275 0.58 -27.98 5.73
C LEU A 275 2.08 -27.90 6.00
N GLU A 276 2.84 -27.49 5.01
CA GLU A 276 4.28 -27.21 5.12
C GLU A 276 4.47 -25.72 5.30
N VAL A 277 5.21 -25.33 6.34
CA VAL A 277 5.56 -23.94 6.66
C VAL A 277 7.07 -23.82 6.59
N THR A 278 7.56 -23.24 5.50
CA THR A 278 8.98 -23.09 5.19
C THR A 278 9.44 -21.66 5.46
N SER A 279 10.60 -21.50 6.10
CA SER A 279 11.31 -20.22 6.19
C SER A 279 12.82 -20.46 6.07
N GLY A 280 13.45 -19.82 5.09
CA GLY A 280 14.82 -20.13 4.70
C GLY A 280 14.99 -21.62 4.38
N ARG A 281 15.90 -22.29 5.10
CA ARG A 281 16.15 -23.73 4.94
C ARG A 281 15.29 -24.62 5.87
N SER A 282 14.53 -24.02 6.77
CA SER A 282 13.71 -24.76 7.74
C SER A 282 12.32 -25.00 7.20
N THR A 283 11.81 -26.22 7.33
CA THR A 283 10.41 -26.56 7.02
C THR A 283 9.79 -27.27 8.22
N ARG A 284 8.64 -26.75 8.67
CA ARG A 284 7.79 -27.39 9.68
C ARG A 284 6.58 -27.99 9.00
N THR A 285 6.23 -29.21 9.37
CA THR A 285 5.11 -29.94 8.77
C THR A 285 4.02 -30.16 9.81
N HIS A 286 2.80 -29.78 9.46
CA HIS A 286 1.60 -30.03 10.23
C HIS A 286 0.69 -30.98 9.45
N THR A 287 -0.05 -31.83 10.14
CA THR A 287 -1.05 -32.70 9.51
C THR A 287 -2.40 -32.57 10.21
N ALA A 288 -3.47 -32.57 9.44
CA ALA A 288 -4.84 -32.52 9.94
C ALA A 288 -5.67 -33.61 9.26
N ARG A 289 -6.41 -34.39 10.07
CA ARG A 289 -7.41 -35.33 9.55
C ARG A 289 -8.66 -34.56 9.16
N VAL A 290 -9.28 -34.98 8.07
CA VAL A 290 -10.56 -34.44 7.62
C VAL A 290 -11.64 -34.91 8.59
N ARG A 291 -12.44 -33.98 9.11
CA ARG A 291 -13.60 -34.24 9.98
C ARG A 291 -14.80 -33.51 9.40
N ASP A 292 -15.89 -34.25 9.17
CA ASP A 292 -17.11 -33.71 8.58
C ASP A 292 -16.87 -32.94 7.26
N GLY A 293 -15.92 -33.44 6.46
CA GLY A 293 -15.51 -32.81 5.20
C GLY A 293 -14.58 -31.60 5.36
N GLN A 294 -14.20 -31.21 6.58
CA GLN A 294 -13.41 -30.01 6.85
C GLN A 294 -12.00 -30.30 7.37
N PHE A 295 -11.11 -29.32 7.22
CA PHE A 295 -9.76 -29.32 7.80
C PHE A 295 -9.41 -27.94 8.38
N SER A 296 -8.46 -27.92 9.32
CA SER A 296 -7.98 -26.69 9.94
C SER A 296 -6.54 -26.81 10.45
N PHE A 297 -5.77 -25.75 10.28
CA PHE A 297 -4.43 -25.54 10.82
C PHE A 297 -4.35 -24.13 11.42
N SER A 298 -3.43 -23.94 12.38
CA SER A 298 -3.10 -22.62 12.93
C SER A 298 -1.61 -22.56 13.31
N PRO A 299 -0.68 -22.77 12.36
CA PRO A 299 0.75 -22.61 12.64
C PRO A 299 1.08 -21.20 13.13
N ARG A 300 2.15 -21.11 13.93
CA ARG A 300 2.69 -19.83 14.40
C ARG A 300 3.91 -19.42 13.59
N ILE A 301 3.89 -18.18 13.11
CA ILE A 301 5.04 -17.48 12.53
C ILE A 301 5.56 -16.42 13.50
N THR A 302 6.83 -16.04 13.38
CA THR A 302 7.44 -15.01 14.23
C THR A 302 7.77 -13.77 13.42
N ALA A 303 7.67 -12.60 14.04
CA ALA A 303 8.14 -11.36 13.44
C ALA A 303 9.67 -11.37 13.30
N GLY A 304 10.17 -10.85 12.20
CA GLY A 304 11.59 -10.85 11.85
C GLY A 304 11.81 -10.61 10.36
N LEU A 305 13.05 -10.40 9.94
CA LEU A 305 13.43 -10.27 8.53
C LEU A 305 13.60 -11.66 7.88
N HIS A 306 12.56 -12.46 7.98
CA HIS A 306 12.42 -13.74 7.31
C HIS A 306 10.97 -13.87 6.83
N SER A 307 10.79 -14.38 5.62
CA SER A 307 9.47 -14.66 5.09
C SER A 307 9.14 -16.14 5.20
N TYR A 308 7.85 -16.44 5.12
CA TYR A 308 7.30 -17.78 5.19
C TYR A 308 6.62 -18.13 3.88
N LYS A 309 6.82 -19.37 3.48
CA LYS A 309 6.10 -20.03 2.40
C LYS A 309 5.23 -21.11 3.01
N LEU A 310 3.95 -21.11 2.67
CA LEU A 310 2.99 -22.11 3.13
C LEU A 310 2.52 -22.93 1.92
N SER A 311 2.62 -24.25 2.01
CA SER A 311 2.11 -25.16 0.97
C SER A 311 1.15 -26.15 1.60
N LEU A 312 -0.09 -26.14 1.13
CA LEU A 312 -1.13 -27.08 1.55
C LEU A 312 -1.20 -28.24 0.56
N TRP A 313 -1.10 -29.46 1.05
CA TRP A 313 -1.10 -30.69 0.26
C TRP A 313 -2.16 -31.66 0.73
N THR A 314 -2.77 -32.37 -0.20
CA THR A 314 -3.48 -33.61 0.08
C THR A 314 -2.48 -34.73 0.38
N VAL A 315 -2.83 -35.64 1.28
CA VAL A 315 -2.01 -36.81 1.62
C VAL A 315 -2.73 -38.07 1.14
N GLY A 316 -2.07 -38.86 0.29
CA GLY A 316 -2.64 -40.08 -0.30
C GLY A 316 -1.72 -40.72 -1.35
N ALA A 317 -2.29 -41.61 -2.18
CA ALA A 317 -1.54 -42.28 -3.25
C ALA A 317 -1.05 -41.33 -4.36
N VAL A 318 -1.77 -40.22 -4.56
CA VAL A 318 -1.35 -39.10 -5.40
C VAL A 318 -1.42 -37.86 -4.53
N GLU A 319 -0.26 -37.30 -4.16
CA GLU A 319 -0.20 -36.02 -3.46
C GLU A 319 -0.46 -34.88 -4.45
N ARG A 320 -1.30 -33.93 -4.03
CA ARG A 320 -1.62 -32.73 -4.82
C ARG A 320 -1.58 -31.49 -3.94
N ARG A 321 -0.88 -30.45 -4.43
CA ARG A 321 -0.88 -29.12 -3.80
C ARG A 321 -2.23 -28.45 -4.02
N VAL A 322 -2.91 -28.15 -2.92
CA VAL A 322 -4.21 -27.47 -2.85
C VAL A 322 -4.05 -25.96 -2.91
N ALA A 323 -3.03 -25.45 -2.22
CA ALA A 323 -2.77 -24.02 -2.17
C ALA A 323 -1.28 -23.78 -1.90
N HIS A 324 -0.83 -22.63 -2.34
CA HIS A 324 0.52 -22.14 -2.16
C HIS A 324 0.45 -20.67 -1.81
N TRP A 325 1.24 -20.25 -0.82
CA TRP A 325 1.37 -18.85 -0.46
C TRP A 325 2.81 -18.52 -0.17
N THR A 326 3.28 -17.40 -0.69
CA THR A 326 4.65 -16.95 -0.60
C THR A 326 4.78 -15.61 0.11
N ASP A 327 5.99 -15.35 0.59
CA ASP A 327 6.39 -14.07 1.17
C ASP A 327 5.53 -13.58 2.36
N ILE A 328 4.98 -14.52 3.13
CA ILE A 328 4.18 -14.20 4.32
C ILE A 328 5.10 -13.71 5.43
N VAL A 329 4.75 -12.60 6.08
CA VAL A 329 5.56 -12.01 7.16
C VAL A 329 4.70 -11.72 8.38
N SER A 330 5.33 -11.50 9.53
CA SER A 330 4.66 -10.98 10.72
C SER A 330 5.30 -9.70 11.19
N GLY A 331 4.50 -8.70 11.55
CA GLY A 331 5.00 -7.34 11.75
C GLY A 331 3.98 -6.39 12.38
N ASP A 332 4.25 -5.09 12.26
CA ASP A 332 3.41 -4.04 12.84
C ASP A 332 2.60 -3.30 11.76
N VAL A 333 1.48 -2.71 12.15
CA VAL A 333 0.55 -2.04 11.22
C VAL A 333 0.33 -0.59 11.64
N TYR A 334 0.44 0.34 10.70
CA TYR A 334 0.16 1.76 10.88
C TYR A 334 -0.75 2.31 9.79
N VAL A 335 -1.49 3.35 10.12
CA VAL A 335 -2.35 4.08 9.19
C VAL A 335 -1.82 5.50 9.04
N VAL A 336 -1.85 6.02 7.81
CA VAL A 336 -1.56 7.42 7.50
C VAL A 336 -2.83 8.06 6.96
N GLN A 337 -3.21 9.24 7.49
CA GLN A 337 -4.39 9.98 7.07
C GLN A 337 -4.13 11.49 7.11
N GLY A 338 -4.90 12.25 6.36
CA GLY A 338 -4.80 13.71 6.26
C GLY A 338 -4.65 14.18 4.81
N GLN A 339 -4.03 15.34 4.59
CA GLN A 339 -3.98 15.94 3.25
C GLN A 339 -2.65 15.71 2.51
N SER A 340 -2.22 16.64 1.65
CA SER A 340 -1.07 16.49 0.75
C SER A 340 0.24 16.13 1.47
N ASN A 341 0.50 16.71 2.65
CA ASN A 341 1.68 16.38 3.45
C ASN A 341 1.57 15.02 4.18
N ALA A 342 0.36 14.49 4.41
CA ALA A 342 0.17 13.09 4.84
C ALA A 342 0.33 12.11 3.67
N GLN A 343 -0.20 12.47 2.49
CA GLN A 343 -0.03 11.72 1.26
C GLN A 343 1.45 11.65 0.87
N ALA A 344 2.18 12.74 1.10
CA ALA A 344 3.61 12.89 0.89
C ALA A 344 4.06 12.46 -0.51
N ALA A 345 3.37 13.01 -1.51
CA ALA A 345 3.73 12.85 -2.90
C ALA A 345 5.16 13.34 -3.17
N ARG A 346 5.80 12.78 -4.20
CA ARG A 346 7.13 13.20 -4.63
C ARG A 346 7.08 14.58 -5.28
N TYR A 347 7.73 15.56 -4.66
CA TYR A 347 7.95 16.91 -5.22
C TYR A 347 9.39 17.10 -5.69
N VAL A 348 10.34 17.13 -4.75
CA VAL A 348 11.78 17.30 -5.04
C VAL A 348 12.55 16.19 -4.33
N GLY A 349 13.43 15.50 -5.05
CA GLY A 349 14.11 14.29 -4.55
C GLY A 349 13.26 13.02 -4.72
N ASN A 350 13.72 11.91 -4.14
CA ASN A 350 13.06 10.61 -4.24
C ASN A 350 13.33 9.76 -2.99
N ALA A 351 12.40 8.86 -2.66
CA ALA A 351 12.46 7.93 -1.55
C ALA A 351 12.67 6.47 -2.01
N ALA A 352 13.03 6.24 -3.28
CA ALA A 352 13.27 4.91 -3.85
C ALA A 352 14.28 4.07 -3.03
N GLY A 353 15.28 4.71 -2.41
CA GLY A 353 16.25 4.05 -1.52
C GLY A 353 15.66 3.48 -0.22
N GLU A 354 14.43 3.86 0.15
CA GLU A 354 13.72 3.37 1.34
C GLU A 354 12.88 2.12 1.06
N GLU A 355 12.77 1.70 -0.21
CA GLU A 355 12.05 0.48 -0.57
C GLU A 355 12.63 -0.76 0.12
N SER A 356 11.77 -1.71 0.42
CA SER A 356 12.16 -2.90 1.18
C SER A 356 11.17 -4.04 0.97
N PRO A 357 11.66 -5.29 0.84
CA PRO A 357 10.81 -6.47 0.86
C PRO A 357 10.21 -6.73 2.25
N TRP A 358 10.38 -5.85 3.24
CA TRP A 358 9.75 -5.95 4.57
C TRP A 358 8.71 -4.86 4.83
N LEU A 359 8.47 -3.99 3.84
CA LEU A 359 7.42 -2.99 3.89
C LEU A 359 6.25 -3.43 3.01
N ARG A 360 5.05 -3.37 3.57
CA ARG A 360 3.80 -3.81 2.93
C ARG A 360 2.78 -2.69 2.93
N SER A 361 1.86 -2.80 2.00
CA SER A 361 0.63 -2.03 1.97
C SER A 361 -0.45 -2.87 1.29
N PHE A 362 -1.70 -2.44 1.37
CA PHE A 362 -2.84 -3.20 0.87
C PHE A 362 -3.74 -2.33 0.01
N GLY A 363 -4.02 -2.79 -1.21
CA GLY A 363 -4.76 -2.05 -2.22
C GLY A 363 -4.08 -0.74 -2.63
N SER A 364 -4.88 0.21 -3.13
CA SER A 364 -4.46 1.55 -3.56
C SER A 364 -5.25 2.65 -2.87
N SER A 365 -4.64 3.83 -2.71
CA SER A 365 -5.28 5.01 -2.11
C SER A 365 -6.08 5.85 -3.10
N THR A 366 -6.31 5.33 -4.31
CA THR A 366 -7.05 6.04 -5.37
C THR A 366 -8.39 6.61 -4.90
N PRO A 367 -8.76 7.83 -5.31
CA PRO A 367 -10.07 8.39 -5.03
C PRO A 367 -11.19 7.74 -5.84
N ASP A 368 -10.85 7.00 -6.91
CA ASP A 368 -11.83 6.26 -7.72
C ASP A 368 -12.38 5.06 -6.91
N PRO A 369 -13.69 5.02 -6.61
CA PRO A 369 -14.28 3.96 -5.82
C PRO A 369 -14.28 2.58 -6.51
N VAL A 370 -14.33 2.53 -7.84
CA VAL A 370 -14.31 1.28 -8.62
C VAL A 370 -12.92 0.68 -8.58
N ILE A 371 -11.89 1.47 -8.88
CA ILE A 371 -10.49 0.99 -8.82
C ILE A 371 -10.11 0.65 -7.39
N SER A 372 -10.47 1.52 -6.43
CA SER A 372 -10.23 1.25 -5.01
C SER A 372 -10.96 -0.01 -4.56
N GLY A 373 -12.18 -0.25 -5.02
CA GLY A 373 -12.97 -1.45 -4.72
C GLY A 373 -12.35 -2.74 -5.21
N ALA A 374 -11.79 -2.72 -6.42
CA ALA A 374 -11.22 -3.91 -7.07
C ALA A 374 -9.82 -4.29 -6.55
N ASP A 375 -9.01 -3.30 -6.14
CA ASP A 375 -7.64 -3.53 -5.68
C ASP A 375 -7.63 -4.05 -4.21
N ARG A 376 -7.58 -5.37 -4.07
CA ARG A 376 -7.67 -6.11 -2.79
C ARG A 376 -6.48 -7.07 -2.58
N ALA A 377 -5.32 -6.69 -3.11
CA ALA A 377 -4.07 -7.44 -3.00
C ALA A 377 -3.08 -6.80 -2.02
N TRP A 378 -2.18 -7.63 -1.49
CA TRP A 378 -1.01 -7.18 -0.74
C TRP A 378 0.12 -6.80 -1.69
N HIS A 379 0.64 -5.59 -1.49
CA HIS A 379 1.64 -4.95 -2.32
C HIS A 379 2.89 -4.64 -1.49
N HIS A 380 4.04 -4.50 -2.16
CA HIS A 380 5.18 -3.86 -1.54
C HIS A 380 4.91 -2.35 -1.41
N ALA A 381 5.29 -1.77 -0.28
CA ALA A 381 5.07 -0.35 -0.07
C ALA A 381 5.97 0.51 -0.98
N THR A 382 5.44 1.61 -1.50
CA THR A 382 6.16 2.59 -2.33
C THR A 382 5.97 4.02 -1.84
N GLY A 383 7.01 4.84 -1.94
CA GLY A 383 7.03 6.21 -1.41
C GLY A 383 6.86 7.32 -2.45
N ASP A 384 7.18 7.06 -3.72
CA ASP A 384 7.36 8.12 -4.72
C ASP A 384 6.19 8.28 -5.70
N VAL A 385 5.19 7.40 -5.62
CA VAL A 385 3.93 7.51 -6.37
C VAL A 385 2.77 7.72 -5.41
N SER A 386 1.68 8.27 -5.92
CA SER A 386 0.46 8.55 -5.14
C SER A 386 -0.74 7.89 -5.81
N TYR A 387 -1.70 7.46 -5.00
CA TYR A 387 -2.96 6.85 -5.48
C TYR A 387 -2.77 5.53 -6.23
N GLN A 388 -1.57 4.94 -6.15
CA GLN A 388 -1.20 3.69 -6.79
C GLN A 388 -1.26 2.52 -5.81
N SER A 389 -1.21 1.30 -6.35
CA SER A 389 -1.05 0.07 -5.56
C SER A 389 0.12 0.22 -4.61
N GLY A 390 -0.14 0.03 -3.31
CA GLY A 390 0.86 0.10 -2.26
C GLY A 390 1.49 1.47 -1.99
N SER A 391 0.96 2.57 -2.54
CA SER A 391 1.49 3.91 -2.29
C SER A 391 1.26 4.36 -0.84
N ILE A 392 2.33 4.71 -0.14
CA ILE A 392 2.29 5.15 1.26
C ILE A 392 2.92 6.52 1.51
N GLY A 393 3.65 7.10 0.55
CA GLY A 393 4.26 8.42 0.66
C GLY A 393 5.67 8.45 1.25
N GLN A 394 6.43 9.51 0.96
CA GLN A 394 7.88 9.57 1.20
C GLN A 394 8.30 9.49 2.68
N TRP A 395 7.63 10.23 3.58
CA TRP A 395 8.02 10.18 5.01
C TRP A 395 7.54 8.89 5.70
N ALA A 396 6.41 8.32 5.22
CA ALA A 396 5.85 7.10 5.79
C ALA A 396 6.71 5.88 5.43
N ILE A 397 7.18 5.78 4.17
CA ILE A 397 8.11 4.71 3.78
C ILE A 397 9.43 4.81 4.54
N ARG A 398 9.93 6.03 4.76
CA ARG A 398 11.12 6.28 5.58
C ARG A 398 10.92 5.82 7.02
N THR A 399 9.78 6.13 7.63
CA THR A 399 9.42 5.68 8.99
C THR A 399 9.45 4.16 9.08
N GLY A 400 8.77 3.47 8.15
CA GLY A 400 8.76 2.01 8.09
C GLY A 400 10.16 1.43 7.90
N ARG A 401 10.96 2.02 6.98
CA ARG A 401 12.33 1.58 6.70
C ARG A 401 13.21 1.64 7.95
N ARG A 402 13.10 2.71 8.74
CA ARG A 402 13.84 2.88 10.00
C ARG A 402 13.46 1.82 11.03
N ILE A 403 12.17 1.44 11.15
CA ILE A 403 11.71 0.35 12.01
C ILE A 403 12.32 -0.98 11.56
N VAL A 404 12.21 -1.29 10.26
CA VAL A 404 12.77 -2.52 9.67
C VAL A 404 14.26 -2.61 9.93
N ASP A 405 15.02 -1.55 9.69
CA ASP A 405 16.47 -1.56 9.83
C ASP A 405 16.92 -1.63 11.29
N THR A 406 16.22 -0.96 12.21
CA THR A 406 16.61 -0.88 13.62
C THR A 406 16.13 -2.08 14.42
N TYR A 407 14.85 -2.43 14.28
CA TYR A 407 14.18 -3.41 15.13
C TYR A 407 13.95 -4.76 14.45
N LYS A 408 14.26 -4.86 13.15
CA LYS A 408 14.11 -6.10 12.37
C LYS A 408 12.66 -6.58 12.33
N VAL A 409 11.69 -5.65 12.40
CA VAL A 409 10.26 -5.92 12.36
C VAL A 409 9.69 -5.45 11.02
N PRO A 410 9.07 -6.34 10.22
CA PRO A 410 8.29 -5.96 9.05
C PRO A 410 7.16 -4.99 9.40
N VAL A 411 6.79 -4.11 8.47
CA VAL A 411 5.77 -3.09 8.71
C VAL A 411 4.79 -3.01 7.55
N ALA A 412 3.50 -2.96 7.86
CA ALA A 412 2.46 -2.56 6.92
C ALA A 412 2.04 -1.11 7.20
N LEU A 413 2.00 -0.29 6.16
CA LEU A 413 1.43 1.06 6.24
C LEU A 413 0.30 1.18 5.21
N VAL A 414 -0.87 1.65 5.64
CA VAL A 414 -2.01 1.92 4.75
C VAL A 414 -2.29 3.42 4.76
N ASN A 415 -2.07 4.07 3.62
CA ASN A 415 -2.27 5.50 3.47
C ASN A 415 -3.67 5.79 2.90
N GLY A 416 -4.48 6.56 3.64
CA GLY A 416 -5.79 7.06 3.26
C GLY A 416 -5.82 8.55 2.91
N ALA A 417 -4.67 9.24 2.96
CA ALA A 417 -4.57 10.67 2.75
C ALA A 417 -5.01 11.12 1.35
N HIS A 418 -5.47 12.37 1.26
CA HIS A 418 -5.90 12.98 0.02
C HIS A 418 -5.50 14.47 -0.05
N GLY A 419 -4.70 14.82 -1.04
CA GLY A 419 -4.22 16.19 -1.26
C GLY A 419 -5.33 17.25 -1.31
N GLY A 420 -5.07 18.40 -0.70
CA GLY A 420 -5.89 19.62 -0.81
C GLY A 420 -7.22 19.62 -0.03
N GLN A 421 -7.53 18.58 0.74
CA GLN A 421 -8.85 18.45 1.37
C GLN A 421 -8.90 19.02 2.80
N PRO A 422 -10.00 19.71 3.18
CA PRO A 422 -10.24 20.16 4.56
C PRO A 422 -10.63 19.00 5.47
N ILE A 423 -10.66 19.22 6.79
CA ILE A 423 -10.91 18.14 7.76
C ILE A 423 -12.27 17.46 7.59
N ALA A 424 -13.27 18.18 7.07
CA ALA A 424 -14.61 17.67 6.82
C ALA A 424 -14.66 16.53 5.78
N PHE A 425 -13.70 16.50 4.84
CA PHE A 425 -13.63 15.46 3.80
C PHE A 425 -13.29 14.07 4.35
N PHE A 426 -12.58 14.02 5.49
CA PHE A 426 -12.08 12.78 6.08
C PHE A 426 -13.07 12.14 7.05
N GLN A 427 -14.18 12.82 7.37
CA GLN A 427 -15.14 12.38 8.39
C GLN A 427 -15.79 11.04 8.01
N ARG A 428 -16.12 10.24 9.02
CA ARG A 428 -16.82 8.98 8.83
C ARG A 428 -18.26 9.21 8.39
N ASP A 429 -18.67 8.38 7.45
CA ASP A 429 -20.04 8.00 7.16
C ASP A 429 -20.79 7.34 8.32
N ASP A 430 -21.36 8.03 9.32
CA ASP A 430 -22.01 7.31 10.44
C ASP A 430 -23.22 6.44 10.02
N ALA A 431 -23.88 6.76 8.91
CA ALA A 431 -24.95 5.91 8.37
C ALA A 431 -24.41 4.70 7.60
N ASP A 432 -23.19 4.79 7.08
CA ASP A 432 -22.51 3.75 6.31
C ASP A 432 -20.99 3.95 6.41
N PRO A 433 -20.34 3.43 7.47
CA PRO A 433 -18.92 3.63 7.70
C PRO A 433 -18.02 3.07 6.59
N ASP A 434 -18.53 2.14 5.79
CA ASP A 434 -17.83 1.53 4.65
C ASP A 434 -18.21 2.17 3.32
N ARG A 435 -18.89 3.32 3.29
CA ARG A 435 -19.30 3.96 2.04
C ARG A 435 -18.11 4.21 1.10
N ILE A 436 -18.00 3.44 0.03
CA ILE A 436 -16.87 3.46 -0.93
C ILE A 436 -16.66 4.84 -1.58
N THR A 437 -17.70 5.67 -1.66
CA THR A 437 -17.59 7.03 -2.23
C THR A 437 -16.95 8.03 -1.26
N THR A 438 -16.86 7.71 0.03
CA THR A 438 -16.17 8.54 1.04
C THR A 438 -14.71 8.13 1.22
N ASN A 439 -13.85 9.08 1.60
CA ASN A 439 -12.45 8.78 1.90
C ASN A 439 -12.29 7.78 3.06
N TYR A 440 -13.04 8.01 4.14
CA TYR A 440 -13.03 7.15 5.32
C TYR A 440 -13.45 5.72 4.96
N GLY A 441 -14.55 5.55 4.22
CA GLY A 441 -15.05 4.24 3.80
C GLY A 441 -14.05 3.48 2.94
N ARG A 442 -13.36 4.12 1.98
CA ARG A 442 -12.30 3.44 1.19
C ARG A 442 -11.13 2.98 2.06
N LEU A 443 -10.71 3.77 3.05
CA LEU A 443 -9.65 3.35 3.97
C LEU A 443 -10.12 2.17 4.85
N ARG A 444 -11.32 2.27 5.43
CA ARG A 444 -11.90 1.23 6.30
C ARG A 444 -12.07 -0.09 5.56
N GLN A 445 -12.60 -0.07 4.33
CA GLN A 445 -12.73 -1.26 3.49
C GLN A 445 -11.37 -1.93 3.20
N ARG A 446 -10.31 -1.16 2.94
CA ARG A 446 -8.96 -1.74 2.72
C ARG A 446 -8.44 -2.42 3.99
N LEU A 447 -8.61 -1.79 5.16
CA LEU A 447 -8.18 -2.36 6.44
C LEU A 447 -8.97 -3.62 6.82
N ALA A 448 -10.28 -3.62 6.56
CA ALA A 448 -11.16 -4.76 6.78
C ALA A 448 -10.82 -5.93 5.84
N ALA A 449 -10.69 -5.67 4.54
CA ALA A 449 -10.37 -6.69 3.54
C ALA A 449 -8.96 -7.29 3.69
N ALA A 450 -8.04 -6.56 4.34
CA ALA A 450 -6.73 -7.04 4.73
C ALA A 450 -6.73 -7.84 6.06
N GLY A 451 -7.80 -7.73 6.85
CA GLY A 451 -7.90 -8.36 8.18
C GLY A 451 -7.02 -7.70 9.25
N ILE A 452 -6.74 -6.40 9.15
CA ILE A 452 -5.76 -5.71 10.02
C ILE A 452 -6.34 -4.55 10.85
N ALA A 453 -7.61 -4.17 10.66
CA ALA A 453 -8.25 -3.04 11.34
C ALA A 453 -8.09 -3.09 12.88
N ASP A 454 -8.38 -4.23 13.50
CA ASP A 454 -8.29 -4.40 14.96
C ASP A 454 -6.87 -4.41 15.51
N ARG A 455 -5.85 -4.39 14.65
CA ARG A 455 -4.43 -4.52 15.02
C ARG A 455 -3.58 -3.35 14.52
N VAL A 456 -4.21 -2.25 14.10
CA VAL A 456 -3.51 -0.99 13.84
C VAL A 456 -2.86 -0.52 15.15
N ARG A 457 -1.54 -0.41 15.17
CA ARG A 457 -0.78 0.04 16.35
C ARG A 457 -0.70 1.55 16.47
N GLY A 458 -0.87 2.26 15.36
CA GLY A 458 -0.99 3.70 15.41
C GLY A 458 -1.53 4.34 14.14
N VAL A 459 -2.06 5.55 14.32
CA VAL A 459 -2.62 6.39 13.26
C VAL A 459 -1.87 7.70 13.26
N PHE A 460 -1.28 8.03 12.12
CA PHE A 460 -0.67 9.34 11.86
C PHE A 460 -1.67 10.23 11.14
N PHE A 461 -1.85 11.44 11.65
CA PHE A 461 -2.67 12.47 11.04
C PHE A 461 -1.85 13.73 10.71
N TYR A 462 -1.85 14.12 9.44
CA TYR A 462 -1.26 15.39 9.00
C TYR A 462 -2.24 16.13 8.11
N GLN A 463 -2.95 17.09 8.71
CA GLN A 463 -3.83 18.00 7.99
C GLN A 463 -3.99 19.33 8.72
N GLY A 464 -4.35 20.38 7.98
CA GLY A 464 -4.75 21.66 8.55
C GLY A 464 -4.55 22.83 7.59
N GLU A 465 -3.73 22.68 6.55
CA GLU A 465 -3.47 23.74 5.57
C GLU A 465 -4.76 24.13 4.82
N SER A 466 -5.62 23.17 4.49
CA SER A 466 -6.91 23.45 3.83
C SER A 466 -8.01 23.97 4.77
N ASP A 467 -7.82 23.93 6.09
CA ASP A 467 -8.76 24.56 7.04
C ASP A 467 -8.49 26.06 7.22
N SER A 468 -7.44 26.60 6.59
CA SER A 468 -7.17 28.04 6.46
C SER A 468 -7.18 28.80 7.81
N ASP A 469 -6.38 28.31 8.76
CA ASP A 469 -6.25 28.79 10.15
C ASP A 469 -7.53 28.71 11.01
N ASN A 470 -8.57 28.02 10.54
CA ASN A 470 -9.79 27.82 11.33
C ASN A 470 -9.62 26.75 12.41
N ALA A 471 -9.06 27.17 13.55
CA ALA A 471 -8.81 26.31 14.70
C ALA A 471 -10.05 25.57 15.21
N ALA A 472 -11.20 26.23 15.28
CA ALA A 472 -12.43 25.64 15.84
C ALA A 472 -12.94 24.49 14.97
N VAL A 473 -12.98 24.69 13.64
CA VAL A 473 -13.39 23.63 12.69
C VAL A 473 -12.43 22.45 12.76
N HIS A 474 -11.12 22.72 12.76
CA HIS A 474 -10.12 21.66 12.80
C HIS A 474 -10.16 20.86 14.11
N VAL A 475 -10.18 21.51 15.27
CA VAL A 475 -10.21 20.80 16.56
C VAL A 475 -11.50 20.00 16.71
N GLY A 476 -12.65 20.56 16.29
CA GLY A 476 -13.92 19.84 16.27
C GLY A 476 -13.88 18.61 15.37
N GLY A 477 -13.46 18.77 14.12
CA GLY A 477 -13.35 17.66 13.16
C GLY A 477 -12.34 16.60 13.57
N TYR A 478 -11.22 16.99 14.19
CA TYR A 478 -10.21 16.05 14.69
C TYR A 478 -10.74 15.25 15.88
N SER A 479 -11.50 15.89 16.77
CA SER A 479 -12.14 15.22 17.91
C SER A 479 -13.08 14.11 17.43
N SER A 480 -13.88 14.38 16.40
CA SER A 480 -14.77 13.39 15.78
C SER A 480 -13.97 12.24 15.15
N LEU A 481 -12.99 12.55 14.31
CA LEU A 481 -12.13 11.52 13.67
C LEU A 481 -11.42 10.64 14.68
N LEU A 482 -10.90 11.23 15.76
CA LEU A 482 -10.22 10.49 16.81
C LEU A 482 -11.18 9.54 17.54
N ALA A 483 -12.41 9.96 17.80
CA ALA A 483 -13.44 9.09 18.36
C ALA A 483 -13.77 7.93 17.41
N ASP A 484 -13.90 8.22 16.11
CA ASP A 484 -14.19 7.22 15.09
C ASP A 484 -13.06 6.19 14.96
N TRP A 485 -11.80 6.64 14.91
CA TRP A 485 -10.66 5.73 14.88
C TRP A 485 -10.50 4.93 16.16
N ARG A 486 -10.86 5.46 17.33
CA ARG A 486 -10.87 4.69 18.59
C ARG A 486 -11.93 3.60 18.59
N ALA A 487 -13.04 3.82 17.89
CA ALA A 487 -14.09 2.82 17.73
C ALA A 487 -13.74 1.76 16.66
N ASP A 488 -13.14 2.18 15.55
CA ASP A 488 -12.93 1.31 14.38
C ASP A 488 -11.56 0.62 14.34
N LEU A 489 -10.53 1.15 15.01
CA LEU A 489 -9.13 0.73 14.81
C LEU A 489 -8.44 0.30 16.11
N GLY A 490 -7.70 -0.81 16.03
CA GLY A 490 -6.80 -1.25 17.10
C GLY A 490 -7.50 -1.84 18.32
N ALA A 491 -8.75 -2.31 18.19
CA ALA A 491 -9.51 -2.92 19.28
C ALA A 491 -8.79 -4.11 19.96
N ALA A 492 -7.89 -4.79 19.25
CA ALA A 492 -7.09 -5.88 19.76
C ALA A 492 -5.65 -5.45 20.17
N ILE A 493 -5.32 -4.16 20.17
CA ILE A 493 -4.07 -3.64 20.73
C ILE A 493 -4.25 -3.38 22.24
N PRO A 494 -3.45 -4.00 23.12
CA PRO A 494 -3.49 -3.69 24.54
C PRO A 494 -3.22 -2.21 24.80
N GLY A 495 -4.16 -1.51 25.45
CA GLY A 495 -4.08 -0.06 25.67
C GLY A 495 -4.59 0.80 24.51
N GLY A 496 -5.04 0.19 23.41
CA GLY A 496 -5.50 0.89 22.21
C GLY A 496 -4.37 1.33 21.26
N SER A 497 -4.76 1.86 20.11
CA SER A 497 -3.83 2.45 19.13
C SER A 497 -3.15 3.70 19.69
N GLN A 498 -1.92 3.97 19.27
CA GLN A 498 -1.30 5.28 19.45
C GLN A 498 -1.79 6.26 18.37
N TYR A 499 -2.18 7.47 18.77
CA TYR A 499 -2.60 8.52 17.83
C TYR A 499 -1.55 9.63 17.78
N LEU A 500 -1.04 9.92 16.58
CA LEU A 500 -0.01 10.93 16.35
C LEU A 500 -0.55 12.00 15.41
N THR A 501 -0.40 13.27 15.76
CA THR A 501 -0.88 14.39 14.94
C THR A 501 0.22 15.40 14.71
N TYR A 502 0.40 15.84 13.47
CA TYR A 502 1.33 16.92 13.16
C TYR A 502 0.69 18.28 13.45
N GLN A 503 1.44 19.20 14.07
CA GLN A 503 1.17 20.62 13.95
C GLN A 503 1.65 21.06 12.56
N VAL A 504 0.76 21.65 11.75
CA VAL A 504 1.12 22.11 10.40
C VAL A 504 2.15 23.24 10.43
N ARG A 505 2.98 23.30 9.40
CA ARG A 505 3.99 24.36 9.22
C ARG A 505 3.35 25.70 8.90
N THR A 506 2.25 25.68 8.17
CA THR A 506 1.49 26.86 7.69
C THR A 506 0.02 26.53 7.64
N SER A 507 -0.86 27.50 7.82
CA SER A 507 -2.27 27.34 7.43
C SER A 507 -2.88 28.71 7.11
N PRO A 508 -3.35 28.97 5.87
CA PRO A 508 -3.19 28.12 4.69
C PRO A 508 -1.74 28.03 4.21
N CYS A 509 -1.48 27.26 3.15
CA CYS A 509 -0.17 27.23 2.50
C CYS A 509 0.34 28.64 2.16
N ASN A 510 1.66 28.81 2.24
CA ASN A 510 2.39 30.06 2.06
C ASN A 510 2.06 31.17 3.09
N ASN A 511 1.27 30.87 4.14
CA ASN A 511 1.01 31.79 5.24
C ASN A 511 1.65 31.27 6.55
N GLY A 512 2.75 31.90 6.94
CA GLY A 512 3.48 31.56 8.18
C GLY A 512 3.09 32.42 9.39
N THR A 513 2.28 33.46 9.19
CA THR A 513 1.88 34.40 10.26
C THR A 513 0.55 34.04 10.89
N ALA A 514 -0.33 33.37 10.14
CA ALA A 514 -1.51 32.71 10.67
C ALA A 514 -1.09 31.60 11.66
N ILE A 515 -1.69 31.63 12.85
CA ILE A 515 -1.14 30.91 14.02
C ILE A 515 -2.22 30.26 14.88
N ALA A 516 -3.49 30.63 14.74
CA ALA A 516 -4.55 30.17 15.64
C ALA A 516 -4.71 28.65 15.59
N LEU A 517 -4.70 28.07 14.38
CA LEU A 517 -4.80 26.62 14.19
C LEU A 517 -3.55 25.90 14.70
N ARG A 518 -2.37 26.41 14.36
CA ARG A 518 -1.10 25.77 14.77
C ARG A 518 -1.02 25.74 16.30
N ASP A 519 -1.30 26.86 16.94
CA ASP A 519 -1.35 26.98 18.39
C ASP A 519 -2.42 26.05 19.03
N ALA A 520 -3.55 25.82 18.35
CA ALA A 520 -4.53 24.81 18.78
C ALA A 520 -4.00 23.37 18.62
N GLN A 521 -3.34 23.04 17.52
CA GLN A 521 -2.79 21.71 17.25
C GLN A 521 -1.73 21.29 18.28
N ARG A 522 -0.87 22.20 18.74
CA ARG A 522 0.11 21.87 19.80
C ARG A 522 -0.51 21.49 21.14
N ARG A 523 -1.76 21.90 21.39
CA ARG A 523 -2.51 21.60 22.61
C ARG A 523 -3.33 20.33 22.51
N LEU A 524 -3.47 19.72 21.33
CA LEU A 524 -4.20 18.47 21.16
C LEU A 524 -3.65 17.36 22.08
N GLY A 525 -2.34 17.36 22.34
CA GLY A 525 -1.76 16.41 23.30
C GLY A 525 -2.29 16.55 24.74
N ASP A 526 -2.74 17.74 25.14
CA ASP A 526 -3.32 17.99 26.46
C ASP A 526 -4.81 17.63 26.53
N THR A 527 -5.52 17.83 25.42
CA THR A 527 -6.98 17.74 25.37
C THR A 527 -7.49 16.40 24.82
N HIS A 528 -6.65 15.65 24.10
CA HIS A 528 -7.09 14.47 23.34
C HIS A 528 -6.29 13.20 23.60
N ASP A 529 -5.25 13.24 24.46
CA ASP A 529 -4.35 12.10 24.72
C ASP A 529 -3.72 11.57 23.41
N VAL A 530 -3.04 12.47 22.70
CA VAL A 530 -2.37 12.19 21.42
C VAL A 530 -0.94 12.70 21.44
N THR A 531 -0.08 12.09 20.63
CA THR A 531 1.31 12.59 20.48
C THR A 531 1.36 13.66 19.40
N VAL A 532 1.74 14.88 19.77
CA VAL A 532 1.96 15.96 18.80
C VAL A 532 3.35 15.83 18.19
N LEU A 533 3.41 15.94 16.87
CA LEU A 533 4.62 15.96 16.06
C LEU A 533 4.85 17.37 15.49
N SER A 534 6.11 17.79 15.40
CA SER A 534 6.49 19.08 14.82
C SER A 534 6.87 18.95 13.35
N THR A 535 6.58 20.01 12.61
CA THR A 535 6.96 20.22 11.20
C THR A 535 7.99 21.35 11.04
N ASN A 536 8.42 21.95 12.16
CA ASN A 536 9.52 22.91 12.23
C ASN A 536 10.88 22.18 12.36
N GLY A 537 11.98 22.87 12.08
CA GLY A 537 13.32 22.27 12.00
C GLY A 537 13.66 21.66 10.63
N LEU A 538 12.77 21.83 9.66
CA LEU A 538 12.86 21.25 8.32
C LEU A 538 13.02 22.37 7.28
N SER A 539 14.20 22.42 6.67
CA SER A 539 14.60 23.48 5.74
C SER A 539 14.19 23.22 4.28
N GLY A 540 13.93 21.97 3.90
CA GLY A 540 13.46 21.55 2.58
C GLY A 540 11.96 21.74 2.43
N HIS A 541 11.45 22.97 2.57
CA HIS A 541 10.03 23.31 2.47
C HIS A 541 9.83 24.49 1.51
N ASP A 542 8.91 24.35 0.55
CA ASP A 542 8.69 25.35 -0.52
C ASP A 542 7.72 26.48 -0.13
N GLY A 543 7.03 26.32 1.00
CA GLY A 543 5.92 27.17 1.44
C GLY A 543 4.61 26.40 1.63
N CYS A 544 4.53 25.16 1.13
CA CYS A 544 3.38 24.27 1.29
C CYS A 544 3.79 22.80 1.47
N HIS A 545 4.78 22.32 0.70
CA HIS A 545 5.21 20.93 0.68
C HIS A 545 6.71 20.79 0.92
N TYR A 546 7.11 19.57 1.23
CA TYR A 546 8.48 19.23 1.54
C TYR A 546 9.21 18.59 0.35
N ALA A 547 10.47 18.96 0.18
CA ALA A 547 11.44 18.13 -0.53
C ALA A 547 11.74 16.86 0.29
N TYR A 548 12.31 15.84 -0.35
CA TYR A 548 12.72 14.64 0.36
C TYR A 548 13.82 14.94 1.38
N ALA A 549 14.95 15.51 0.93
CA ALA A 549 16.06 15.89 1.80
C ALA A 549 15.79 17.22 2.52
N GLY A 550 16.05 17.26 3.82
CA GLY A 550 15.73 18.40 4.68
C GLY A 550 14.23 18.56 4.95
N GLY A 551 13.43 17.56 4.63
CA GLY A 551 11.97 17.60 4.62
C GLY A 551 11.37 16.23 4.96
N TYR A 552 10.75 15.55 3.99
CA TYR A 552 10.03 14.30 4.26
C TYR A 552 10.91 13.17 4.82
N ARG A 553 12.19 13.10 4.48
CA ARG A 553 13.11 12.10 5.08
C ARG A 553 13.23 12.31 6.58
N GLU A 554 13.53 13.53 7.00
CA GLU A 554 13.68 13.89 8.41
C GLU A 554 12.32 13.83 9.14
N LEU A 555 11.22 14.21 8.48
CA LEU A 555 9.88 14.04 9.03
C LEU A 555 9.56 12.57 9.37
N GLY A 556 10.00 11.64 8.51
CA GLY A 556 9.91 10.20 8.76
C GLY A 556 10.85 9.72 9.86
N ASP A 557 12.03 10.32 9.99
CA ASP A 557 12.97 10.04 11.08
C ASP A 557 12.41 10.51 12.45
N HIS A 558 11.71 11.64 12.48
CA HIS A 558 11.03 12.14 13.68
C HIS A 558 9.86 11.23 14.09
N ALA A 559 9.03 10.80 13.13
CA ALA A 559 7.96 9.83 13.39
C ALA A 559 8.52 8.51 13.92
N PHE A 560 9.60 8.01 13.31
CA PHE A 560 10.31 6.83 13.80
C PHE A 560 10.82 7.01 15.24
N ALA A 561 11.41 8.15 15.59
CA ALA A 561 11.94 8.38 16.94
C ALA A 561 10.87 8.29 18.02
N VAL A 562 9.65 8.78 17.73
CA VAL A 562 8.49 8.65 18.63
C VAL A 562 8.06 7.19 18.76
N LEU A 563 7.87 6.48 17.64
CA LEU A 563 7.49 5.07 17.69
C LEU A 563 8.57 4.22 18.39
N ALA A 564 9.84 4.49 18.13
CA ALA A 564 10.97 3.85 18.77
C ALA A 564 10.88 3.95 20.29
N ARG A 565 10.70 5.17 20.82
CA ARG A 565 10.51 5.43 22.25
C ARG A 565 9.30 4.69 22.82
N ASP A 566 8.15 4.83 22.18
CA ASP A 566 6.86 4.44 22.76
C ASP A 566 6.54 2.95 22.59
N GLN A 567 6.99 2.35 21.49
CA GLN A 567 6.57 0.99 21.08
C GLN A 567 7.73 -0.02 21.06
N TYR A 568 8.97 0.45 20.95
CA TYR A 568 10.16 -0.42 20.81
C TYR A 568 11.22 -0.24 21.89
N ARG A 569 10.92 0.48 22.98
CA ARG A 569 11.85 0.74 24.08
C ARG A 569 13.16 1.39 23.60
N GLY A 570 13.07 2.20 22.55
CA GLY A 570 14.16 2.98 22.00
C GLY A 570 14.52 4.18 22.87
N PRO A 571 15.54 4.95 22.45
CA PRO A 571 15.93 6.18 23.13
C PRO A 571 14.76 7.18 23.26
N SER A 572 14.67 7.85 24.41
CA SER A 572 13.61 8.84 24.69
C SER A 572 14.09 10.29 24.64
N ALA A 573 15.41 10.51 24.69
CA ALA A 573 16.01 11.84 24.74
C ALA A 573 15.85 12.57 23.41
N GLY A 574 15.41 13.83 23.46
CA GLY A 574 15.30 14.69 22.28
C GLY A 574 14.26 14.19 21.27
N VAL A 575 13.21 13.49 21.71
CA VAL A 575 12.14 12.97 20.83
C VAL A 575 10.93 13.90 20.82
N ALA A 576 10.56 14.44 21.99
CA ALA A 576 9.40 15.30 22.11
C ALA A 576 9.69 16.67 21.45
N PRO A 577 8.75 17.21 20.65
CA PRO A 577 8.94 18.54 20.12
C PRO A 577 8.93 19.57 21.26
N PRO A 578 9.84 20.56 21.24
CA PRO A 578 9.82 21.64 22.23
C PRO A 578 8.46 22.36 22.20
N ASN A 579 7.78 22.42 23.34
CA ASN A 579 6.44 22.98 23.47
C ASN A 579 6.41 23.87 24.73
N PRO A 580 5.98 25.14 24.66
CA PRO A 580 5.91 26.01 25.83
C PRO A 580 4.86 25.52 26.83
N ARG A 581 5.12 25.82 28.10
CA ARG A 581 4.20 25.64 29.22
C ARG A 581 3.73 26.99 29.74
N ASP A 582 4.66 27.90 30.03
CA ASP A 582 4.40 29.22 30.60
C ASP A 582 5.53 30.20 30.23
N ALA A 583 5.33 31.49 30.46
CA ALA A 583 6.35 32.52 30.32
C ALA A 583 6.28 33.51 31.49
N ALA A 584 7.42 34.09 31.87
CA ALA A 584 7.50 35.10 32.93
C ALA A 584 8.67 36.05 32.70
N PHE A 585 8.55 37.29 33.19
CA PHE A 585 9.71 38.18 33.27
C PHE A 585 10.74 37.63 34.27
N THR A 586 12.02 37.73 33.93
CA THR A 586 13.11 37.33 34.84
C THR A 586 13.58 38.47 35.73
N ASP A 587 13.26 39.71 35.36
CA ASP A 587 13.71 40.91 36.04
C ASP A 587 12.57 41.94 36.20
N GLN A 588 12.76 42.90 37.13
CA GLN A 588 11.79 43.97 37.38
C GLN A 588 11.79 45.06 36.30
N ALA A 589 12.88 45.20 35.55
CA ALA A 589 13.01 46.14 34.44
C ALA A 589 12.23 45.68 33.20
N ARG A 590 11.74 44.43 33.19
CA ARG A 590 11.02 43.76 32.11
C ARG A 590 11.83 43.75 30.82
N THR A 591 13.13 43.48 30.93
CA THR A 591 14.08 43.41 29.80
C THR A 591 14.34 41.99 29.29
N GLU A 592 13.92 40.98 30.04
CA GLU A 592 14.13 39.57 29.70
C GLU A 592 12.91 38.73 30.09
N ILE A 593 12.54 37.79 29.22
CA ILE A 593 11.44 36.84 29.43
C ILE A 593 11.99 35.42 29.37
N THR A 594 11.66 34.58 30.35
CA THR A 594 11.87 33.14 30.23
C THR A 594 10.60 32.46 29.74
N VAL A 595 10.70 31.69 28.66
CA VAL A 595 9.70 30.72 28.23
C VAL A 595 10.08 29.36 28.79
N GLN A 596 9.26 28.82 29.69
CA GLN A 596 9.44 27.49 30.25
C GLN A 596 8.83 26.45 29.31
N LEU A 597 9.65 25.52 28.84
CA LEU A 597 9.25 24.40 28.01
C LEU A 597 8.80 23.21 28.86
N ARG A 598 8.00 22.34 28.25
CA ARG A 598 7.53 21.08 28.86
C ARG A 598 8.63 20.02 28.93
N SER A 599 9.48 19.94 27.90
CA SER A 599 10.67 19.08 27.92
C SER A 599 11.86 19.85 28.46
N THR A 600 12.74 19.13 29.17
CA THR A 600 14.04 19.64 29.63
C THR A 600 15.20 19.16 28.76
N ASP A 601 14.90 18.54 27.61
CA ASP A 601 15.91 18.12 26.64
C ASP A 601 16.76 19.32 26.19
N PRO A 602 18.08 19.16 26.07
CA PRO A 602 18.94 20.20 25.50
C PRO A 602 18.48 20.62 24.10
N LEU A 603 18.50 21.93 23.84
CA LEU A 603 18.16 22.50 22.55
C LEU A 603 19.35 23.21 21.93
N THR A 604 19.43 23.13 20.60
CA THR A 604 20.25 24.00 19.77
C THR A 604 19.39 25.18 19.35
N VAL A 605 19.87 26.40 19.60
CA VAL A 605 19.26 27.65 19.13
C VAL A 605 20.17 28.22 18.05
N ASP A 606 19.73 28.18 16.80
CA ASP A 606 20.50 28.75 15.70
C ASP A 606 20.48 30.29 15.77
N PRO A 607 21.60 30.97 15.46
CA PRO A 607 21.63 32.43 15.35
C PRO A 607 20.58 32.95 14.36
N GLY A 608 19.75 33.90 14.79
CA GLY A 608 18.65 34.45 13.99
C GLY A 608 17.26 33.88 14.36
N ALA A 609 17.19 32.84 15.20
CA ALA A 609 15.92 32.28 15.65
C ALA A 609 15.07 33.27 16.48
N GLU A 610 15.70 34.31 17.05
CA GLU A 610 15.02 35.41 17.73
C GLU A 610 14.01 36.14 16.84
N ALA A 611 14.24 36.16 15.51
CA ALA A 611 13.37 36.84 14.54
C ALA A 611 11.99 36.20 14.40
N ASP A 612 11.79 34.99 14.90
CA ASP A 612 10.51 34.27 14.87
C ASP A 612 9.62 34.55 16.10
N PHE A 613 10.15 35.27 17.10
CA PHE A 613 9.40 35.64 18.30
C PHE A 613 8.71 36.99 18.18
N ARG A 614 7.53 37.12 18.79
CA ARG A 614 6.81 38.39 18.99
C ARG A 614 6.44 38.53 20.45
N ILE A 615 6.51 39.77 20.96
CA ILE A 615 6.06 40.13 22.30
C ILE A 615 4.69 40.79 22.16
N ASP A 616 3.65 40.05 22.52
CA ASP A 616 2.27 40.48 22.34
C ASP A 616 1.96 41.67 23.25
N GLY A 617 1.43 42.76 22.71
CA GLY A 617 1.14 43.98 23.48
C GLY A 617 2.33 44.93 23.65
N SER A 618 3.50 44.65 23.06
CA SER A 618 4.69 45.51 23.09
C SER A 618 5.28 45.73 21.70
N THR A 619 6.04 46.81 21.52
CA THR A 619 6.89 47.05 20.34
C THR A 619 8.27 46.40 20.45
N ALA A 620 8.66 45.96 21.65
CA ALA A 620 9.93 45.31 21.89
C ALA A 620 10.07 44.06 21.02
N THR A 621 11.23 43.91 20.38
CA THR A 621 11.59 42.69 19.66
C THR A 621 12.49 41.82 20.52
N VAL A 622 12.63 40.55 20.15
CA VAL A 622 13.63 39.66 20.77
C VAL A 622 14.95 39.84 20.02
N SER A 623 16.00 40.19 20.77
CA SER A 623 17.35 40.46 20.26
C SER A 623 18.30 39.27 20.41
N ALA A 624 18.00 38.35 21.33
CA ALA A 624 18.71 37.11 21.51
C ALA A 624 17.81 36.05 22.16
N VAL A 625 18.07 34.79 21.84
CA VAL A 625 17.43 33.63 22.47
C VAL A 625 18.52 32.67 22.92
N GLU A 626 18.47 32.28 24.20
CA GLU A 626 19.41 31.33 24.77
C GLU A 626 18.68 30.17 25.43
N TYR A 627 19.13 28.94 25.15
CA TYR A 627 18.68 27.79 25.91
C TYR A 627 19.48 27.67 27.21
N GLN A 628 18.76 27.57 28.33
CA GLN A 628 19.31 27.24 29.64
C GLN A 628 18.76 25.90 30.12
N ALA A 629 19.60 25.19 30.89
CA ALA A 629 19.23 23.90 31.48
C ALA A 629 17.92 23.98 32.28
N GLY A 630 17.15 22.89 32.22
CA GLY A 630 15.81 22.81 32.81
C GLY A 630 14.69 23.23 31.87
N GLY A 631 14.93 23.25 30.55
CA GLY A 631 13.88 23.57 29.57
C GLY A 631 13.55 25.06 29.48
N ARG A 632 14.52 25.96 29.73
CA ARG A 632 14.28 27.40 29.76
C ARG A 632 14.81 28.04 28.48
N LEU A 633 13.96 28.72 27.74
CA LEU A 633 14.37 29.63 26.66
C LEU A 633 14.33 31.06 27.19
N VAL A 634 15.49 31.69 27.29
CA VAL A 634 15.62 33.05 27.78
C VAL A 634 15.67 33.99 26.59
N LEU A 635 14.73 34.93 26.54
CA LEU A 635 14.52 35.90 25.47
C LEU A 635 14.98 37.28 25.95
N THR A 636 16.06 37.80 25.38
CA THR A 636 16.54 39.15 25.65
C THR A 636 15.81 40.15 24.78
N LEU A 637 15.15 41.13 25.39
CA LEU A 637 14.34 42.11 24.66
C LEU A 637 15.20 43.30 24.18
N SER A 638 14.83 43.88 23.03
CA SER A 638 15.48 45.07 22.48
C SER A 638 15.33 46.31 23.36
N GLU A 639 14.24 46.35 24.16
CA GLU A 639 13.87 47.41 25.09
C GLU A 639 12.95 46.84 26.19
N PRO A 640 12.79 47.52 27.34
CA PRO A 640 11.81 47.15 28.36
C PRO A 640 10.39 47.00 27.79
N ALA A 641 9.68 45.95 28.17
CA ALA A 641 8.33 45.65 27.67
C ALA A 641 7.27 45.63 28.79
N PRO A 642 6.98 46.76 29.46
CA PRO A 642 6.04 46.79 30.58
C PRO A 642 4.63 46.38 30.21
N ASP A 643 4.22 46.59 28.96
CA ASP A 643 2.87 46.28 28.48
C ASP A 643 2.78 44.90 27.80
N ALA A 644 3.84 44.09 27.86
CA ALA A 644 3.79 42.73 27.31
C ALA A 644 2.72 41.90 28.00
N THR A 645 1.87 41.29 27.19
CA THR A 645 0.77 40.42 27.62
C THR A 645 1.03 38.96 27.30
N GLY A 646 1.90 38.68 26.32
CA GLY A 646 2.19 37.34 25.87
C GLY A 646 3.45 37.20 25.02
N VAL A 647 3.84 35.96 24.78
CA VAL A 647 4.88 35.60 23.81
C VAL A 647 4.27 34.72 22.72
N THR A 648 4.65 35.01 21.49
CA THR A 648 4.32 34.26 20.28
C THR A 648 5.61 33.78 19.61
N TYR A 649 5.64 32.53 19.15
CA TYR A 649 6.67 31.99 18.26
C TYR A 649 6.01 31.47 16.98
N LEU A 650 6.32 32.10 15.85
CA LEU A 650 5.69 31.79 14.56
C LEU A 650 6.44 30.68 13.80
N GLY A 651 7.75 30.56 14.00
CA GLY A 651 8.62 29.92 13.02
C GLY A 651 8.61 30.67 11.68
N HIS A 652 9.11 30.03 10.62
CA HIS A 652 9.14 30.63 9.29
C HIS A 652 8.88 29.62 8.17
N LEU A 653 8.57 30.12 6.97
CA LEU A 653 8.07 29.30 5.85
C LEU A 653 9.10 28.36 5.23
N ARG A 654 10.33 28.83 5.02
CA ARG A 654 11.36 28.14 4.22
C ARG A 654 12.50 27.67 5.13
N ALA A 655 13.67 27.44 4.56
CA ALA A 655 14.91 27.29 5.32
C ALA A 655 15.21 28.56 6.14
N GLY A 656 15.89 28.37 7.26
CA GLY A 656 16.32 29.42 8.16
C GLY A 656 16.76 28.86 9.51
N PRO A 657 17.03 29.73 10.49
CA PRO A 657 17.54 29.34 11.81
C PRO A 657 16.43 28.73 12.67
N TRP A 658 16.71 27.59 13.31
CA TRP A 658 15.73 26.86 14.10
C TRP A 658 16.09 26.77 15.58
N ILE A 659 15.08 26.50 16.39
CA ILE A 659 15.24 25.95 17.75
C ILE A 659 14.91 24.47 17.66
N THR A 660 15.92 23.61 17.77
CA THR A 660 15.77 22.15 17.59
C THR A 660 16.31 21.38 18.77
N ASN A 661 15.76 20.18 18.99
CA ASN A 661 16.37 19.22 19.91
C ASN A 661 17.43 18.37 19.20
N ALA A 662 18.05 17.44 19.93
CA ALA A 662 19.13 16.60 19.42
C ALA A 662 18.75 15.69 18.22
N THR A 663 17.47 15.45 17.96
CA THR A 663 17.03 14.67 16.78
C THR A 663 16.64 15.55 15.59
N GLY A 664 16.75 16.88 15.72
CA GLY A 664 16.38 17.85 14.68
C GLY A 664 14.93 18.29 14.71
N VAL A 665 14.13 17.82 15.68
CA VAL A 665 12.73 18.23 15.82
C VAL A 665 12.67 19.68 16.29
N GLY A 666 12.05 20.55 15.48
CA GLY A 666 11.91 21.96 15.79
C GLY A 666 10.82 22.28 16.81
N MET A 667 10.97 23.40 17.51
CA MET A 667 9.98 23.93 18.45
C MET A 667 8.63 24.17 17.78
N LEU A 668 7.54 23.79 18.45
CA LEU A 668 6.18 24.03 17.97
C LEU A 668 5.87 25.53 17.95
N ALA A 669 5.10 25.96 16.96
CA ALA A 669 4.59 27.32 16.90
C ALA A 669 3.47 27.53 17.92
N PHE A 670 3.41 28.73 18.51
CA PHE A 670 2.44 29.07 19.54
C PHE A 670 2.18 30.58 19.55
N THR A 671 1.04 30.97 20.13
CA THR A 671 0.73 32.39 20.34
C THR A 671 0.15 32.63 21.73
N GLY A 672 0.31 33.84 22.26
CA GLY A 672 -0.40 34.31 23.44
C GLY A 672 -0.07 33.55 24.72
N ILE A 673 1.15 33.00 24.86
CA ILE A 673 1.59 32.46 26.15
C ILE A 673 1.74 33.63 27.11
N THR A 674 0.84 33.73 28.09
CA THR A 674 0.81 34.84 29.05
C THR A 674 2.15 34.99 29.76
N VAL A 675 2.63 36.23 29.85
CA VAL A 675 3.83 36.58 30.61
C VAL A 675 3.41 36.96 32.03
N GLY A 676 3.80 36.13 32.99
CA GLY A 676 3.59 36.34 34.43
C GLY A 676 4.55 37.31 35.09
#